data_AF-A0A8S2GE59-F1
#
_entry.id   AF-A0A8S2GE59-F1
#
_cell.length_a   1.000
_cell.length_b   1.000
_cell.length_c   1.000
_cell.angle_alpha   90.00
_cell.angle_beta   90.00
_cell.angle_gamma   90.00
#
_symmetry.space_group_name_H-M   'P 1'
#
loop_
_entity.id
_entity.type
_entity.pdbx_description
1 polymer ?
#
loop_
_entity_poly.entity_id
_entity_poly.type
_entity_poly.pdbx_seq_one_letter_code
_entity_poly.pdbx_strand_id
1 'polypeptide(L)'
;MPRKRKTKKTKVEVQKDDDEELEEELKNNEQQTPKKPPSIRSQLNLLTVPILKQILRYNHQNPFGIKQVLLTRISYLVKNGGYPPCPKCKYGRLKLRKPRKTTETKYYCPGFPSGFGEGDSFIRCNYETDDCTKTNFNFTNPIHSQIRRQLQKLSVSSSLSPKPSQTPPSTSLSIGQEIHGYIVNEIESVPEYRLTAIKLQHKLTGCEHLHIDREHKNNVWSVAFQTTPRDDTGVAHILEHTSLCGSDKFPCRDPFFKMTNRSMATFMNAFTASDWTMYVFSTQNQKDYFNLMSVYLDAVLHPKLDQYDFLQEGWRLEHENVNDSSSPIVLKGVVFNEMKGAFSDSHQLFSRRVQNSLMPASTYRYESGGDPESIPSLTWNGLKEFHAKHYHPSNSRFFTYGTFPLTDTLEYLNDYLINYTKQQKAITSTLLEEPRWKQQKTERIACAPQSFVVDQEKTTTVSISYLLGSIRDVWETFLLGIVGSLLVDSEKSPFYKKLIIPNIGTNYSPDTGFDRSTLNTSFHVGLQDISNGDVDRVLKLINETFAEVARDGFEQSQIDAILHQIELGMKHQDENFGLRIITNLIYSWIHEADPVESLKSTKFLDRFNKEIKKNPKLLQEMVEKYFLNNQHKLIAIMNPDEEYSEKKKRKEMEICQKLISQYENKRDIYEQGLELQKRQSAPQNVDVLPTLAITDIDKNIIQTPIIKTQIGNK
;
A
#
# COMPACT_ATOMS: atom_id res chain seq x y z
N MET A 1 6.73 -53.85 -42.95
CA MET A 1 7.01 -54.00 -44.41
C MET A 1 5.68 -54.17 -45.14
N PRO A 2 5.48 -53.71 -46.40
CA PRO A 2 6.30 -52.91 -47.32
C PRO A 2 5.74 -51.47 -47.52
N ARG A 3 6.52 -50.40 -47.84
CA ARG A 3 7.13 -49.98 -49.15
C ARG A 3 6.05 -49.74 -50.23
N LYS A 4 5.92 -48.59 -50.92
CA LYS A 4 6.89 -47.82 -51.76
C LYS A 4 6.21 -46.55 -52.32
N ARG A 5 6.91 -45.39 -52.35
CA ARG A 5 7.44 -44.60 -53.51
C ARG A 5 6.39 -44.03 -54.49
N LYS A 6 6.22 -42.69 -54.58
CA LYS A 6 7.02 -41.65 -55.31
C LYS A 6 6.90 -41.70 -56.84
N THR A 7 6.40 -40.60 -57.43
CA THR A 7 6.96 -39.75 -58.54
C THR A 7 5.89 -38.70 -58.92
N LYS A 8 6.04 -37.35 -58.85
CA LYS A 8 7.03 -36.35 -59.33
C LYS A 8 6.93 -36.05 -60.84
N LYS A 9 6.47 -34.83 -61.21
CA LYS A 9 7.14 -33.80 -62.08
C LYS A 9 6.13 -32.82 -62.73
N THR A 10 6.18 -31.50 -62.43
CA THR A 10 6.84 -30.34 -63.14
C THR A 10 6.06 -29.89 -64.41
N LYS A 11 5.71 -28.62 -64.68
CA LYS A 11 6.47 -27.34 -64.88
C LYS A 11 5.46 -26.16 -65.01
N VAL A 12 5.67 -24.95 -64.44
CA VAL A 12 6.32 -23.71 -65.00
C VAL A 12 5.48 -23.13 -66.18
N GLU A 13 5.02 -21.86 -66.29
CA GLU A 13 5.42 -20.51 -65.81
C GLU A 13 4.30 -19.48 -66.16
N VAL A 14 4.46 -18.22 -65.71
CA VAL A 14 4.19 -16.90 -66.37
C VAL A 14 3.44 -15.87 -65.50
N GLN A 15 4.11 -14.73 -65.31
CA GLN A 15 3.69 -13.46 -64.69
C GLN A 15 2.81 -12.58 -65.61
N LYS A 16 2.20 -11.56 -64.99
CA LYS A 16 1.68 -10.25 -65.47
C LYS A 16 0.19 -10.10 -65.16
N ASP A 17 -0.36 -8.95 -64.81
CA ASP A 17 0.10 -7.63 -64.36
C ASP A 17 -1.14 -7.01 -63.69
N ASP A 18 -0.92 -6.10 -62.75
CA ASP A 18 -1.93 -5.23 -62.16
C ASP A 18 -2.61 -4.37 -63.25
N ASP A 19 -3.94 -4.26 -63.22
CA ASP A 19 -4.78 -3.13 -63.69
C ASP A 19 -6.19 -3.63 -64.09
N GLU A 20 -7.04 -3.94 -63.11
CA GLU A 20 -8.52 -3.96 -63.30
C GLU A 20 -9.30 -3.87 -61.96
N GLU A 21 -8.70 -3.27 -60.93
CA GLU A 21 -9.29 -3.13 -59.58
C GLU A 21 -10.11 -1.82 -59.41
N LEU A 22 -10.69 -1.28 -60.48
CA LEU A 22 -11.39 0.02 -60.46
C LEU A 22 -12.77 0.07 -61.16
N GLU A 23 -13.31 -1.04 -61.69
CA GLU A 23 -14.62 -1.00 -62.38
C GLU A 23 -15.70 -1.97 -61.87
N GLU A 24 -15.43 -2.86 -60.90
CA GLU A 24 -16.46 -3.72 -60.29
C GLU A 24 -17.04 -3.19 -58.95
N GLU A 25 -16.58 -2.04 -58.46
CA GLU A 25 -17.10 -1.39 -57.23
C GLU A 25 -18.46 -0.68 -57.39
N LEU A 26 -19.09 -0.70 -58.57
CA LEU A 26 -20.30 0.12 -58.83
C LEU A 26 -21.58 -0.64 -59.21
N LYS A 27 -21.66 -1.97 -59.07
CA LYS A 27 -22.87 -2.70 -59.53
C LYS A 27 -23.62 -3.63 -58.57
N ASN A 28 -23.21 -3.81 -57.32
CA ASN A 28 -23.94 -4.72 -56.40
C ASN A 28 -24.43 -4.07 -55.10
N ASN A 29 -24.86 -2.81 -55.17
CA ASN A 29 -25.67 -2.18 -54.13
C ASN A 29 -27.14 -2.17 -54.56
N GLU A 30 -27.89 -3.24 -54.24
CA GLU A 30 -29.31 -3.15 -53.85
C GLU A 30 -29.84 -4.50 -53.34
N GLN A 31 -30.61 -4.44 -52.24
CA GLN A 31 -31.32 -5.52 -51.52
C GLN A 31 -30.61 -6.22 -50.37
N GLN A 32 -30.61 -5.60 -49.19
CA GLN A 32 -30.92 -6.29 -47.92
C GLN A 32 -31.66 -5.33 -46.96
N THR A 33 -32.95 -5.61 -46.75
CA THR A 33 -33.81 -4.93 -45.76
C THR A 33 -33.31 -5.09 -44.32
N PRO A 34 -33.49 -4.10 -43.43
CA PRO A 34 -33.01 -4.18 -42.05
C PRO A 34 -33.84 -5.17 -41.22
N LYS A 35 -33.20 -6.21 -40.67
CA LYS A 35 -33.82 -7.10 -39.68
C LYS A 35 -34.21 -6.29 -38.43
N LYS A 36 -35.49 -6.39 -38.00
CA LYS A 36 -36.00 -5.80 -36.74
C LYS A 36 -35.09 -6.15 -35.56
N PRO A 37 -34.78 -5.21 -34.64
CA PRO A 37 -33.91 -5.49 -33.50
C PRO A 37 -34.54 -6.55 -32.57
N PRO A 38 -33.72 -7.43 -31.96
CA PRO A 38 -34.22 -8.47 -31.06
C PRO A 38 -34.95 -7.86 -29.85
N SER A 39 -36.02 -8.52 -29.38
CA SER A 39 -36.75 -8.05 -28.19
C SER A 39 -35.83 -8.00 -26.96
N ILE A 40 -36.02 -7.03 -26.05
CA ILE A 40 -35.21 -6.87 -24.82
C ILE A 40 -35.07 -8.19 -24.04
N ARG A 41 -36.14 -9.01 -24.02
CA ARG A 41 -36.15 -10.31 -23.36
C ARG A 41 -35.18 -11.31 -24.00
N SER A 42 -35.01 -11.27 -25.32
CA SER A 42 -34.05 -12.13 -26.04
C SER A 42 -32.60 -11.72 -25.78
N GLN A 43 -32.33 -10.42 -25.62
CA GLN A 43 -31.00 -9.90 -25.29
C GLN A 43 -30.60 -10.23 -23.84
N LEU A 44 -31.53 -10.06 -22.89
CA LEU A 44 -31.29 -10.40 -21.49
C LEU A 44 -31.04 -11.89 -21.26
N ASN A 45 -31.64 -12.76 -22.08
CA ASN A 45 -31.50 -14.22 -21.95
C ASN A 45 -30.05 -14.71 -22.15
N LEU A 46 -29.22 -13.92 -22.85
CA LEU A 46 -27.80 -14.17 -23.09
C LEU A 46 -26.92 -13.98 -21.84
N LEU A 47 -27.43 -13.31 -20.79
CA LEU A 47 -26.70 -13.06 -19.56
C LEU A 47 -26.74 -14.27 -18.61
N THR A 48 -25.68 -14.47 -17.84
CA THR A 48 -25.58 -15.55 -16.85
C THR A 48 -26.31 -15.20 -15.55
N VAL A 49 -26.72 -16.21 -14.76
CA VAL A 49 -27.44 -16.00 -13.49
C VAL A 49 -26.67 -15.08 -12.53
N PRO A 50 -25.35 -15.23 -12.31
CA PRO A 50 -24.60 -14.32 -11.43
C PRO A 50 -24.68 -12.86 -11.85
N ILE A 51 -24.58 -12.58 -13.16
CA ILE A 51 -24.68 -11.22 -13.70
C ILE A 51 -26.09 -10.65 -13.50
N LEU A 52 -27.13 -11.45 -13.73
CA LEU A 52 -28.52 -11.04 -13.47
C LEU A 52 -28.74 -10.72 -11.98
N LYS A 53 -28.17 -11.53 -11.07
CA LYS A 53 -28.22 -11.28 -9.63
C LYS A 53 -27.48 -9.99 -9.25
N GLN A 54 -26.32 -9.73 -9.86
CA GLN A 54 -25.54 -8.52 -9.61
C GLN A 54 -26.27 -7.26 -10.08
N ILE A 55 -26.91 -7.30 -11.25
CA ILE A 55 -27.77 -6.20 -11.74
C ILE A 55 -28.90 -5.92 -10.74
N LEU A 56 -29.54 -6.95 -10.21
CA LEU A 56 -30.60 -6.76 -9.20
C LEU A 56 -30.05 -6.20 -7.88
N ARG A 57 -28.89 -6.67 -7.39
CA ARG A 57 -28.23 -6.13 -6.18
C ARG A 57 -27.86 -4.66 -6.34
N TYR A 58 -27.31 -4.29 -7.48
CA TYR A 58 -26.92 -2.90 -7.79
C TYR A 58 -28.14 -1.96 -7.82
N ASN A 59 -29.32 -2.50 -8.12
CA ASN A 59 -30.59 -1.78 -8.08
C ASN A 59 -31.39 -2.05 -6.79
N HIS A 60 -30.73 -2.59 -5.75
CA HIS A 60 -31.29 -2.93 -4.44
C HIS A 60 -32.56 -3.81 -4.50
N GLN A 61 -32.63 -4.70 -5.48
CA GLN A 61 -33.69 -5.69 -5.68
C GLN A 61 -33.27 -7.08 -5.19
N ASN A 62 -34.26 -7.93 -4.88
CA ASN A 62 -34.02 -9.29 -4.41
C ASN A 62 -33.34 -10.15 -5.51
N PRO A 63 -32.10 -10.63 -5.29
CA PRO A 63 -31.33 -11.39 -6.28
C PRO A 63 -31.58 -12.91 -6.21
N PHE A 64 -32.54 -13.38 -5.42
CA PHE A 64 -32.83 -14.80 -5.28
C PHE A 64 -33.93 -15.26 -6.25
N GLY A 65 -33.74 -16.46 -6.80
CA GLY A 65 -34.63 -17.09 -7.78
C GLY A 65 -33.89 -17.74 -8.95
N ILE A 66 -34.61 -18.59 -9.69
CA ILE A 66 -34.11 -19.21 -10.92
C ILE A 66 -34.02 -18.19 -12.07
N LYS A 67 -33.18 -18.46 -13.07
CA LYS A 67 -32.82 -17.53 -14.17
C LYS A 67 -34.03 -16.82 -14.78
N GLN A 68 -35.12 -17.57 -15.05
CA GLN A 68 -36.33 -17.05 -15.68
C GLN A 68 -37.05 -15.98 -14.83
N VAL A 69 -37.01 -16.12 -13.50
CA VAL A 69 -37.59 -15.16 -12.56
C VAL A 69 -36.75 -13.88 -12.51
N LEU A 70 -35.42 -14.02 -12.52
CA LEU A 70 -34.50 -12.87 -12.54
C LEU A 70 -34.62 -12.06 -13.84
N LEU A 71 -34.71 -12.74 -14.98
CA LEU A 71 -34.90 -12.13 -16.29
C LEU A 71 -36.21 -11.35 -16.38
N THR A 72 -37.29 -11.90 -15.83
CA THR A 72 -38.60 -11.23 -15.82
C THR A 72 -38.56 -9.96 -14.98
N ARG A 73 -37.90 -9.98 -13.82
CA ARG A 73 -37.74 -8.79 -12.96
C ARG A 73 -36.89 -7.72 -13.62
N ILE A 74 -35.75 -8.09 -14.21
CA ILE A 74 -34.87 -7.14 -14.89
C ILE A 74 -35.55 -6.56 -16.13
N SER A 75 -36.26 -7.37 -16.90
CA SER A 75 -37.04 -6.88 -18.05
C SER A 75 -38.12 -5.89 -17.64
N TYR A 76 -38.72 -6.04 -16.44
CA TYR A 76 -39.68 -5.09 -15.90
C TYR A 76 -39.02 -3.78 -15.43
N LEU A 77 -37.85 -3.87 -14.77
CA LEU A 77 -37.08 -2.69 -14.34
C LEU A 77 -36.58 -1.86 -15.52
N VAL A 78 -36.09 -2.53 -16.57
CA VAL A 78 -35.62 -1.88 -17.80
C VAL A 78 -36.77 -1.18 -18.53
N LYS A 79 -37.98 -1.76 -18.49
CA LYS A 79 -39.16 -1.16 -19.12
C LYS A 79 -39.70 0.04 -18.32
N ASN A 80 -39.42 0.13 -17.02
CA ASN A 80 -40.07 1.09 -16.10
C ASN A 80 -39.11 2.00 -15.29
N GLY A 81 -37.80 1.99 -15.53
CA GLY A 81 -36.90 3.09 -15.12
C GLY A 81 -36.38 3.13 -13.67
N GLY A 82 -36.50 2.08 -12.84
CA GLY A 82 -35.97 2.05 -11.46
C GLY A 82 -36.77 2.89 -10.43
N TYR A 83 -36.44 2.81 -9.14
CA TYR A 83 -37.25 3.42 -8.06
C TYR A 83 -36.72 4.79 -7.58
N PRO A 84 -37.57 5.84 -7.51
CA PRO A 84 -37.15 7.20 -7.15
C PRO A 84 -36.90 7.42 -5.64
N PRO A 85 -36.14 8.48 -5.27
CA PRO A 85 -36.01 8.94 -3.88
C PRO A 85 -37.35 9.36 -3.28
N CYS A 86 -37.53 9.11 -1.98
CA CYS A 86 -38.73 9.47 -1.25
C CYS A 86 -38.87 10.99 -1.19
N PRO A 87 -39.99 11.58 -1.65
CA PRO A 87 -40.17 13.03 -1.62
C PRO A 87 -40.26 13.60 -0.21
N LYS A 88 -40.68 12.78 0.78
CA LYS A 88 -40.83 13.21 2.17
C LYS A 88 -39.49 13.34 2.91
N CYS A 89 -38.66 12.29 2.93
CA CYS A 89 -37.39 12.33 3.66
C CYS A 89 -36.18 12.61 2.78
N LYS A 90 -36.30 12.59 1.45
CA LYS A 90 -35.21 12.75 0.46
C LYS A 90 -34.08 11.69 0.50
N TYR A 91 -33.87 11.04 1.63
CA TYR A 91 -32.80 10.06 1.84
C TYR A 91 -33.25 8.60 1.60
N GLY A 92 -34.47 8.23 1.99
CA GLY A 92 -35.05 6.91 1.72
C GLY A 92 -35.43 6.72 0.24
N ARG A 93 -35.54 5.47 -0.22
CA ARG A 93 -35.99 5.12 -1.59
C ARG A 93 -37.39 4.49 -1.55
N LEU A 94 -38.25 4.86 -2.50
CA LEU A 94 -39.61 4.32 -2.58
C LEU A 94 -39.59 2.85 -3.00
N LYS A 95 -40.38 2.02 -2.34
CA LYS A 95 -40.57 0.59 -2.65
C LYS A 95 -42.03 0.34 -2.98
N LEU A 96 -42.33 -0.63 -3.85
CA LEU A 96 -43.69 -1.07 -4.10
C LEU A 96 -44.13 -2.07 -3.03
N ARG A 97 -45.32 -1.85 -2.47
CA ARG A 97 -46.00 -2.79 -1.57
C ARG A 97 -47.38 -3.09 -2.13
N LYS A 98 -47.73 -4.38 -2.17
CA LYS A 98 -49.08 -4.83 -2.50
C LYS A 98 -49.74 -5.34 -1.20
N PRO A 99 -50.74 -4.65 -0.65
CA PRO A 99 -51.42 -5.10 0.56
C PRO A 99 -52.15 -6.42 0.30
N ARG A 100 -52.19 -7.32 1.30
CA ARG A 100 -52.78 -8.67 1.15
C ARG A 100 -54.28 -8.67 0.81
N LYS A 101 -54.98 -7.54 0.94
CA LYS A 101 -56.44 -7.42 0.78
C LYS A 101 -56.90 -6.57 -0.41
N THR A 102 -55.98 -5.97 -1.18
CA THR A 102 -56.32 -5.14 -2.35
C THR A 102 -55.45 -5.49 -3.55
N THR A 103 -55.97 -5.30 -4.77
CA THR A 103 -55.26 -5.58 -6.04
C THR A 103 -54.32 -4.44 -6.44
N GLU A 104 -54.47 -3.26 -5.86
CA GLU A 104 -53.68 -2.06 -6.15
C GLU A 104 -52.35 -2.06 -5.41
N THR A 105 -51.29 -1.70 -6.13
CA THR A 105 -49.92 -1.63 -5.59
C THR A 105 -49.65 -0.17 -5.23
N LYS A 106 -49.01 0.08 -4.08
CA LYS A 106 -48.67 1.43 -3.58
C LYS A 106 -47.17 1.60 -3.41
N TYR A 107 -46.65 2.82 -3.58
CA TYR A 107 -45.27 3.14 -3.20
C TYR A 107 -45.20 3.51 -1.73
N TYR A 108 -44.23 2.97 -1.00
CA TYR A 108 -43.96 3.32 0.39
C TYR A 108 -42.45 3.50 0.66
N CYS A 109 -42.10 4.35 1.62
CA CYS A 109 -40.72 4.54 2.08
C CYS A 109 -40.52 3.87 3.44
N PRO A 110 -39.69 2.81 3.54
CA PRO A 110 -39.46 2.13 4.81
C PRO A 110 -38.68 2.98 5.82
N GLY A 111 -37.88 3.94 5.36
CA GLY A 111 -36.94 4.69 6.19
C GLY A 111 -35.53 4.69 5.60
N PHE A 112 -34.57 5.24 6.34
CA PHE A 112 -33.15 5.27 5.98
C PHE A 112 -32.29 5.19 7.26
N PRO A 113 -31.03 4.71 7.18
CA PRO A 113 -30.12 4.69 8.33
C PRO A 113 -29.69 6.13 8.69
N SER A 114 -29.62 6.49 9.98
CA SER A 114 -29.00 7.75 10.38
C SER A 114 -27.48 7.60 10.36
N GLY A 115 -26.84 8.12 9.31
CA GLY A 115 -25.39 8.14 9.26
C GLY A 115 -24.85 9.29 10.08
N PHE A 116 -24.71 9.14 11.40
CA PHE A 116 -23.77 9.85 12.30
C PHE A 116 -23.87 9.24 13.72
N GLY A 117 -22.79 8.60 14.21
CA GLY A 117 -22.62 8.16 15.61
C GLY A 117 -22.93 6.67 15.90
N GLU A 118 -22.18 6.09 16.85
CA GLU A 118 -22.20 4.67 17.25
C GLU A 118 -23.61 4.12 17.53
N GLY A 119 -23.98 3.05 16.81
CA GLY A 119 -25.24 2.33 16.95
C GLY A 119 -26.15 2.44 15.71
N ASP A 120 -26.36 1.31 15.01
CA ASP A 120 -27.25 1.19 13.83
C ASP A 120 -28.72 1.49 14.17
N SER A 121 -29.08 2.77 14.27
CA SER A 121 -30.48 3.20 14.43
C SER A 121 -31.11 3.56 13.08
N PHE A 122 -32.20 2.86 12.73
CA PHE A 122 -32.90 3.00 11.46
C PHE A 122 -34.10 3.96 11.60
N ILE A 123 -34.05 5.12 10.94
CA ILE A 123 -35.10 6.14 10.99
C ILE A 123 -36.23 5.80 10.01
N ARG A 124 -37.42 5.50 10.53
CA ARG A 124 -38.62 5.19 9.72
C ARG A 124 -39.29 6.46 9.18
N CYS A 125 -39.67 6.45 7.90
CA CYS A 125 -40.28 7.61 7.21
C CYS A 125 -41.81 7.51 7.08
N ASN A 126 -42.37 6.30 7.03
CA ASN A 126 -43.80 5.98 6.91
C ASN A 126 -44.54 6.78 5.82
N TYR A 127 -43.87 7.13 4.73
CA TYR A 127 -44.50 7.75 3.57
C TYR A 127 -45.12 6.67 2.67
N GLU A 128 -46.36 6.86 2.21
CA GLU A 128 -47.07 5.97 1.29
C GLU A 128 -47.92 6.79 0.30
N THR A 129 -48.03 6.35 -0.96
CA THR A 129 -48.79 7.03 -2.01
C THR A 129 -50.17 6.39 -2.22
N ASP A 130 -51.17 7.18 -2.60
CA ASP A 130 -52.53 6.65 -2.76
C ASP A 130 -52.76 5.84 -4.05
N ASP A 131 -52.00 6.07 -5.12
CA ASP A 131 -52.10 5.26 -6.35
C ASP A 131 -50.82 5.40 -7.22
N CYS A 132 -50.29 4.26 -7.69
CA CYS A 132 -49.06 4.20 -8.50
C CYS A 132 -49.26 4.60 -9.97
N THR A 133 -50.50 4.78 -10.43
CA THR A 133 -50.80 4.99 -11.85
C THR A 133 -50.77 6.46 -12.29
N LYS A 134 -50.74 7.43 -11.35
CA LYS A 134 -50.94 8.86 -11.64
C LYS A 134 -49.71 9.77 -11.45
N THR A 135 -48.54 9.23 -11.13
CA THR A 135 -47.35 10.06 -10.85
C THR A 135 -46.40 10.14 -12.05
N ASN A 136 -46.56 11.20 -12.85
CA ASN A 136 -45.61 11.59 -13.91
C ASN A 136 -44.31 12.11 -13.28
N PHE A 137 -43.35 11.22 -13.03
CA PHE A 137 -41.98 11.64 -12.76
C PHE A 137 -41.15 11.51 -14.04
N ASN A 138 -40.81 12.65 -14.64
CA ASN A 138 -39.87 12.70 -15.76
C ASN A 138 -38.44 12.46 -15.25
N PHE A 139 -37.82 11.36 -15.68
CA PHE A 139 -36.43 11.03 -15.38
C PHE A 139 -35.64 10.80 -16.67
N THR A 140 -34.69 11.69 -16.94
CA THR A 140 -33.64 11.51 -17.96
C THR A 140 -32.31 11.13 -17.29
N ASN A 141 -32.06 9.82 -17.14
CA ASN A 141 -30.77 9.08 -17.05
C ASN A 141 -31.05 7.68 -16.44
N PRO A 142 -30.11 6.70 -16.31
CA PRO A 142 -28.86 6.36 -16.99
C PRO A 142 -28.89 4.92 -17.58
N ILE A 143 -30.06 4.26 -17.60
CA ILE A 143 -30.25 2.84 -17.95
C ILE A 143 -29.95 2.56 -19.43
N HIS A 144 -30.20 3.54 -20.30
CA HIS A 144 -30.00 3.42 -21.74
C HIS A 144 -28.51 3.32 -22.14
N SER A 145 -27.59 3.86 -21.33
CA SER A 145 -26.15 3.89 -21.62
C SER A 145 -25.45 2.55 -21.39
N GLN A 146 -25.85 1.83 -20.33
CA GLN A 146 -25.26 0.53 -19.97
C GLN A 146 -25.74 -0.60 -20.88
N ILE A 147 -27.00 -0.57 -21.34
CA ILE A 147 -27.54 -1.56 -22.29
C ILE A 147 -26.95 -1.34 -23.70
N ARG A 148 -26.78 -0.08 -24.14
CA ARG A 148 -26.09 0.23 -25.42
C ARG A 148 -24.63 -0.24 -25.43
N ARG A 149 -23.89 -0.02 -24.33
CA ARG A 149 -22.48 -0.45 -24.17
C ARG A 149 -22.28 -1.97 -24.24
N GLN A 150 -23.30 -2.77 -23.89
CA GLN A 150 -23.22 -4.22 -24.01
C GLN A 150 -23.62 -4.74 -25.40
N LEU A 151 -24.49 -4.05 -26.13
CA LEU A 151 -24.92 -4.44 -27.48
C LEU A 151 -23.92 -4.04 -28.58
N GLN A 152 -23.14 -2.97 -28.39
CA GLN A 152 -22.07 -2.56 -29.32
C GLN A 152 -20.85 -3.51 -29.32
N LYS A 153 -20.75 -4.45 -28.37
CA LYS A 153 -19.68 -5.47 -28.34
C LYS A 153 -19.86 -6.61 -29.36
N LEU A 154 -20.77 -6.51 -30.33
CA LEU A 154 -21.08 -7.58 -31.29
C LEU A 154 -20.91 -7.20 -32.78
N SER A 155 -20.20 -6.14 -33.14
CA SER A 155 -19.86 -5.85 -34.54
C SER A 155 -18.49 -5.19 -34.66
N VAL A 156 -17.50 -5.91 -35.22
CA VAL A 156 -16.12 -5.47 -35.46
C VAL A 156 -15.87 -5.25 -36.95
N SER A 157 -15.12 -4.19 -37.26
CA SER A 157 -14.05 -4.01 -38.29
C SER A 157 -14.09 -2.53 -38.76
N SER A 158 -13.01 -1.80 -39.04
CA SER A 158 -11.61 -2.09 -39.37
C SER A 158 -10.73 -0.83 -39.17
N SER A 159 -9.47 -1.05 -38.78
CA SER A 159 -8.19 -0.38 -39.13
C SER A 159 -8.08 1.15 -39.39
N LEU A 160 -7.20 1.84 -38.63
CA LEU A 160 -5.88 2.38 -39.05
C LEU A 160 -5.36 3.44 -38.04
N SER A 161 -4.08 3.35 -37.69
CA SER A 161 -3.34 4.12 -36.68
C SER A 161 -2.83 5.48 -37.19
N PRO A 162 -2.40 6.38 -36.27
CA PRO A 162 -1.09 7.03 -36.44
C PRO A 162 -0.19 6.95 -35.19
N LYS A 163 1.13 6.92 -35.46
CA LYS A 163 2.27 6.70 -34.55
C LYS A 163 2.50 7.82 -33.51
N PRO A 164 3.01 7.51 -32.30
CA PRO A 164 3.74 8.46 -31.45
C PRO A 164 5.24 8.49 -31.80
N SER A 165 5.84 9.66 -31.62
CA SER A 165 7.25 10.01 -31.80
C SER A 165 8.21 9.15 -30.96
N GLN A 166 9.29 8.70 -31.58
CA GLN A 166 10.35 7.90 -30.97
C GLN A 166 11.43 8.79 -30.35
N THR A 167 11.56 8.77 -29.03
CA THR A 167 12.83 9.02 -28.32
C THR A 167 13.50 7.66 -28.08
N PRO A 168 14.84 7.54 -28.07
CA PRO A 168 15.50 6.23 -28.05
C PRO A 168 15.28 5.51 -26.71
N PRO A 169 15.28 4.17 -26.70
CA PRO A 169 15.35 3.40 -25.47
C PRO A 169 16.66 3.72 -24.73
N SER A 170 16.66 3.55 -23.40
CA SER A 170 17.77 3.60 -22.43
C SER A 170 19.14 2.99 -22.83
N THR A 171 19.21 2.34 -23.99
CA THR A 171 20.41 1.70 -24.57
C THR A 171 21.46 2.69 -25.09
N SER A 172 21.20 4.00 -25.07
CA SER A 172 22.17 5.03 -25.48
C SER A 172 22.95 5.68 -24.33
N LEU A 173 22.72 5.26 -23.07
CA LEU A 173 23.39 5.84 -21.91
C LEU A 173 24.78 5.23 -21.71
N SER A 174 25.73 6.06 -21.27
CA SER A 174 27.11 5.63 -20.98
C SER A 174 27.54 6.06 -19.57
N ILE A 175 28.37 5.24 -18.93
CA ILE A 175 28.94 5.57 -17.61
C ILE A 175 29.79 6.83 -17.73
N GLY A 176 29.63 7.76 -16.79
CA GLY A 176 30.25 9.08 -16.78
C GLY A 176 29.52 10.15 -17.60
N GLN A 177 28.45 9.78 -18.33
CA GLN A 177 27.64 10.75 -19.05
C GLN A 177 26.93 11.70 -18.10
N GLU A 178 26.98 13.01 -18.39
CA GLU A 178 26.22 14.04 -17.70
C GLU A 178 24.90 14.31 -18.42
N ILE A 179 23.78 14.28 -17.67
CA ILE A 179 22.42 14.44 -18.20
C ILE A 179 21.64 15.28 -17.19
N HIS A 180 21.24 16.49 -17.59
CA HIS A 180 20.47 17.41 -16.75
C HIS A 180 20.99 17.50 -15.31
N GLY A 181 22.30 17.73 -15.12
CA GLY A 181 22.91 17.86 -13.78
C GLY A 181 23.18 16.54 -13.05
N TYR A 182 22.81 15.39 -13.61
CA TYR A 182 23.14 14.05 -13.09
C TYR A 182 24.32 13.43 -13.83
N ILE A 183 25.10 12.60 -13.12
CA ILE A 183 26.16 11.77 -13.68
C ILE A 183 25.70 10.31 -13.60
N VAL A 184 25.81 9.57 -14.70
CA VAL A 184 25.56 8.13 -14.72
C VAL A 184 26.76 7.40 -14.10
N ASN A 185 26.56 6.72 -12.97
CA ASN A 185 27.61 6.02 -12.24
C ASN A 185 27.68 4.54 -12.60
N GLU A 186 26.54 3.90 -12.84
CA GLU A 186 26.46 2.46 -13.11
C GLU A 186 25.27 2.16 -14.02
N ILE A 187 25.45 1.22 -14.95
CA ILE A 187 24.39 0.66 -15.78
C ILE A 187 24.55 -0.85 -15.70
N GLU A 188 23.55 -1.54 -15.15
CA GLU A 188 23.60 -2.98 -14.94
C GLU A 188 22.34 -3.65 -15.49
N SER A 189 22.52 -4.66 -16.33
CA SER A 189 21.40 -5.50 -16.78
C SER A 189 21.07 -6.54 -15.72
N VAL A 190 19.78 -6.71 -15.41
CA VAL A 190 19.27 -7.74 -14.48
C VAL A 190 18.27 -8.63 -15.23
N PRO A 191 18.76 -9.64 -15.98
CA PRO A 191 17.94 -10.44 -16.89
C PRO A 191 16.82 -11.21 -16.19
N GLU A 192 17.02 -11.65 -14.95
CA GLU A 192 16.02 -12.40 -14.18
C GLU A 192 14.72 -11.61 -13.96
N TYR A 193 14.81 -10.29 -13.96
CA TYR A 193 13.68 -9.38 -13.84
C TYR A 193 13.36 -8.62 -15.14
N ARG A 194 14.10 -8.90 -16.23
CA ARG A 194 13.98 -8.21 -17.54
C ARG A 194 14.01 -6.69 -17.38
N LEU A 195 15.00 -6.20 -16.64
CA LEU A 195 15.19 -4.78 -16.38
C LEU A 195 16.65 -4.36 -16.53
N THR A 196 16.87 -3.06 -16.65
CA THR A 196 18.18 -2.43 -16.55
C THR A 196 18.15 -1.46 -15.38
N ALA A 197 19.08 -1.63 -14.43
CA ALA A 197 19.24 -0.71 -13.31
C ALA A 197 20.31 0.33 -13.65
N ILE A 198 19.99 1.60 -13.42
CA ILE A 198 20.84 2.74 -13.74
C ILE A 198 21.00 3.56 -12.46
N LYS A 199 22.22 3.60 -11.92
CA LYS A 199 22.55 4.46 -10.77
C LYS A 199 23.10 5.77 -11.27
N LEU A 200 22.50 6.86 -10.81
CA LEU A 200 22.90 8.21 -11.10
C LEU A 200 23.16 8.97 -9.80
N GLN A 201 23.92 10.05 -9.91
CA GLN A 201 24.13 11.00 -8.82
C GLN A 201 23.97 12.42 -9.33
N HIS A 202 23.20 13.24 -8.61
CA HIS A 202 23.09 14.65 -8.93
C HIS A 202 24.39 15.38 -8.55
N LYS A 203 24.98 16.11 -9.50
CA LYS A 203 26.32 16.70 -9.40
C LYS A 203 26.45 17.74 -8.29
N LEU A 204 25.43 18.60 -8.13
CA LEU A 204 25.49 19.70 -7.16
C LEU A 204 25.15 19.27 -5.74
N THR A 205 24.17 18.38 -5.56
CA THR A 205 23.69 17.97 -4.22
C THR A 205 24.33 16.67 -3.74
N GLY A 206 24.83 15.84 -4.66
CA GLY A 206 25.32 14.51 -4.39
C GLY A 206 24.23 13.48 -4.11
N CYS A 207 22.94 13.81 -4.28
CA CYS A 207 21.85 12.87 -4.04
C CYS A 207 21.91 11.69 -5.02
N GLU A 208 21.57 10.50 -4.52
CA GLU A 208 21.54 9.28 -5.33
C GLU A 208 20.19 9.10 -6.00
N HIS A 209 20.21 8.58 -7.22
CA HIS A 209 19.02 8.21 -7.98
C HIS A 209 19.20 6.82 -8.57
N LEU A 210 18.27 5.92 -8.30
CA LEU A 210 18.16 4.62 -8.98
C LEU A 210 16.98 4.65 -9.97
N HIS A 211 17.28 4.51 -11.25
CA HIS A 211 16.28 4.27 -12.28
C HIS A 211 16.25 2.80 -12.68
N ILE A 212 15.06 2.21 -12.70
CA ILE A 212 14.81 0.86 -13.18
C ILE A 212 14.06 0.96 -14.50
N ASP A 213 14.81 0.81 -15.59
CA ASP A 213 14.23 0.75 -16.92
C ASP A 213 13.67 -0.65 -17.17
N ARG A 214 12.36 -0.72 -17.41
CA ARG A 214 11.66 -1.97 -17.69
C ARG A 214 10.41 -1.67 -18.50
N GLU A 215 10.12 -2.51 -19.49
CA GLU A 215 8.90 -2.45 -20.30
C GLU A 215 7.64 -2.76 -19.45
N HIS A 216 7.22 -1.77 -18.68
CA HIS A 216 6.07 -1.79 -17.78
C HIS A 216 5.35 -0.44 -17.83
N LYS A 217 4.03 -0.47 -18.07
CA LYS A 217 3.23 0.76 -18.22
C LYS A 217 3.00 1.48 -16.90
N ASN A 218 2.90 0.75 -15.79
CA ASN A 218 2.77 1.35 -14.47
C ASN A 218 4.15 1.86 -14.03
N ASN A 219 4.34 3.18 -14.09
CA ASN A 219 5.58 3.84 -13.74
C ASN A 219 5.54 4.29 -12.28
N VAL A 220 6.66 4.22 -11.59
CA VAL A 220 6.78 4.60 -10.17
C VAL A 220 7.76 5.74 -10.04
N TRP A 221 7.46 6.63 -9.11
CA TRP A 221 8.39 7.64 -8.60
C TRP A 221 8.37 7.60 -7.09
N SER A 222 9.53 7.74 -6.46
CA SER A 222 9.61 8.02 -5.03
C SER A 222 10.81 8.85 -4.65
N VAL A 223 10.72 9.45 -3.48
CA VAL A 223 11.84 10.05 -2.76
C VAL A 223 11.78 9.59 -1.31
N ALA A 224 12.93 9.19 -0.77
CA ALA A 224 13.08 8.82 0.62
C ALA A 224 14.16 9.66 1.30
N PHE A 225 13.98 9.95 2.58
CA PHE A 225 14.91 10.70 3.42
C PHE A 225 15.26 9.88 4.65
N GLN A 226 16.53 9.90 5.07
CA GLN A 226 16.92 9.32 6.35
C GLN A 226 16.47 10.26 7.47
N THR A 227 15.53 9.83 8.30
CA THR A 227 14.87 10.62 9.34
C THR A 227 15.06 9.95 10.69
N THR A 228 16.04 10.40 11.48
CA THR A 228 16.39 9.77 12.76
C THR A 228 15.83 10.57 13.94
N PRO A 229 14.62 10.27 14.45
CA PRO A 229 14.09 10.91 15.65
C PRO A 229 15.01 10.68 16.88
N ARG A 230 14.91 11.56 17.87
CA ARG A 230 15.72 11.49 19.11
C ARG A 230 14.87 11.51 20.37
N ASP A 231 13.57 11.35 20.21
CA ASP A 231 12.53 11.34 21.21
C ASP A 231 11.30 10.61 20.65
N ASP A 232 10.32 10.36 21.52
CA ASP A 232 9.09 9.65 21.19
C ASP A 232 7.97 10.59 20.70
N THR A 233 8.31 11.79 20.23
CA THR A 233 7.32 12.81 19.87
C THR A 233 6.56 12.50 18.59
N GLY A 234 7.04 11.56 17.77
CA GLY A 234 6.49 11.28 16.45
C GLY A 234 6.81 12.35 15.42
N VAL A 235 7.84 13.18 15.63
CA VAL A 235 8.17 14.31 14.74
C VAL A 235 8.34 13.91 13.27
N ALA A 236 8.89 12.72 12.98
CA ALA A 236 9.03 12.22 11.62
C ALA A 236 7.65 11.94 10.97
N HIS A 237 6.76 11.29 11.72
CA HIS A 237 5.41 10.95 11.27
C HIS A 237 4.51 12.18 11.12
N ILE A 238 4.56 13.10 12.08
CA ILE A 238 3.83 14.37 12.00
C ILE A 238 4.36 15.23 10.84
N LEU A 239 5.67 15.20 10.58
CA LEU A 239 6.24 15.90 9.41
C LEU A 239 5.76 15.28 8.10
N GLU A 240 5.66 13.95 8.03
CA GLU A 240 5.14 13.26 6.86
C GLU A 240 3.75 13.77 6.49
N HIS A 241 2.82 13.79 7.46
CA HIS A 241 1.48 14.37 7.28
C HIS A 241 1.51 15.86 6.91
N THR A 242 2.20 16.68 7.72
CA THR A 242 2.16 18.14 7.57
C THR A 242 2.85 18.65 6.30
N SER A 243 3.83 17.92 5.77
CA SER A 243 4.45 18.23 4.48
C SER A 243 3.45 18.13 3.32
N LEU A 244 2.43 17.26 3.45
CA LEU A 244 1.39 17.03 2.46
C LEU A 244 0.17 17.97 2.62
N CYS A 245 0.19 18.88 3.60
CA CYS A 245 -0.90 19.84 3.84
C CYS A 245 -0.81 21.11 2.97
N GLY A 246 0.30 21.34 2.28
CA GLY A 246 0.49 22.51 1.43
C GLY A 246 1.96 22.86 1.23
N SER A 247 2.27 23.49 0.11
CA SER A 247 3.63 23.87 -0.28
C SER A 247 3.67 25.26 -0.91
N ASP A 248 4.85 25.79 -1.19
CA ASP A 248 5.00 27.13 -1.77
C ASP A 248 4.32 27.24 -3.16
N LYS A 249 4.49 26.23 -4.02
CA LYS A 249 3.84 26.17 -5.34
C LYS A 249 2.36 25.80 -5.26
N PHE A 250 1.98 24.97 -4.28
CA PHE A 250 0.62 24.49 -4.08
C PHE A 250 0.10 24.85 -2.68
N PRO A 251 -0.20 26.14 -2.43
CA PRO A 251 -0.51 26.64 -1.08
C PRO A 251 -1.94 26.31 -0.62
N CYS A 252 -2.74 25.65 -1.46
CA CYS A 252 -4.05 25.19 -1.05
C CYS A 252 -3.91 24.07 0.00
N ARG A 253 -4.85 23.95 0.93
CA ARG A 253 -4.79 22.93 1.98
C ARG A 253 -4.97 21.53 1.41
N ASP A 254 -4.30 20.56 1.98
CA ASP A 254 -4.40 19.13 1.64
C ASP A 254 -4.24 18.83 0.12
N PRO A 255 -3.18 19.32 -0.59
CA PRO A 255 -2.93 18.98 -2.00
C PRO A 255 -2.97 17.49 -2.28
N PHE A 256 -2.36 16.68 -1.40
CA PHE A 256 -2.28 15.24 -1.54
C PHE A 256 -3.66 14.58 -1.71
N PHE A 257 -4.58 14.83 -0.76
CA PHE A 257 -5.93 14.28 -0.83
C PHE A 257 -6.72 14.81 -2.03
N LYS A 258 -6.52 16.07 -2.41
CA LYS A 258 -7.19 16.63 -3.60
C LYS A 258 -6.71 16.01 -4.90
N MET A 259 -5.43 15.64 -4.98
CA MET A 259 -4.87 14.97 -6.16
C MET A 259 -5.50 13.59 -6.42
N THR A 260 -6.01 12.90 -5.40
CA THR A 260 -6.70 11.61 -5.57
C THR A 260 -7.89 11.66 -6.53
N ASN A 261 -8.56 12.81 -6.64
CA ASN A 261 -9.69 13.03 -7.55
C ASN A 261 -9.30 13.74 -8.86
N ARG A 262 -8.03 14.08 -9.04
CA ARG A 262 -7.48 14.84 -10.19
C ARG A 262 -6.47 14.02 -11.00
N SER A 263 -6.20 12.81 -10.54
CA SER A 263 -5.17 11.90 -11.01
C SER A 263 -5.77 10.55 -11.41
N MET A 264 -5.04 9.78 -12.22
CA MET A 264 -5.31 8.36 -12.49
C MET A 264 -4.23 7.48 -11.87
N ALA A 265 -3.64 7.93 -10.75
CA ALA A 265 -2.66 7.17 -10.02
C ALA A 265 -3.17 5.78 -9.69
N THR A 266 -2.32 4.79 -9.93
CA THR A 266 -2.52 3.41 -9.48
C THR A 266 -2.12 3.25 -8.02
N PHE A 267 -1.28 4.14 -7.50
CA PHE A 267 -0.90 4.21 -6.09
C PHE A 267 -0.46 5.63 -5.72
N MET A 268 -0.83 6.11 -4.54
CA MET A 268 -0.30 7.34 -3.92
C MET A 268 -0.23 7.11 -2.42
N ASN A 269 0.96 7.26 -1.84
CA ASN A 269 1.10 7.23 -0.39
C ASN A 269 2.37 7.92 0.09
N ALA A 270 2.51 8.00 1.41
CA ALA A 270 3.75 8.22 2.11
C ALA A 270 3.87 7.21 3.26
N PHE A 271 5.09 6.99 3.75
CA PHE A 271 5.38 6.02 4.80
C PHE A 271 6.46 6.58 5.72
N THR A 272 6.25 6.44 7.02
CA THR A 272 7.26 6.69 8.05
C THR A 272 7.67 5.37 8.69
N ALA A 273 8.92 4.97 8.49
CA ALA A 273 9.56 3.87 9.22
C ALA A 273 10.35 4.41 10.42
N SER A 274 11.03 3.53 11.15
CA SER A 274 11.76 3.92 12.37
C SER A 274 12.84 4.98 12.16
N ASP A 275 13.43 5.04 10.96
CA ASP A 275 14.58 5.89 10.65
C ASP A 275 14.61 6.45 9.22
N TRP A 276 13.50 6.32 8.47
CA TRP A 276 13.34 6.92 7.15
C TRP A 276 11.87 7.25 6.86
N THR A 277 11.66 8.28 6.06
CA THR A 277 10.34 8.64 5.51
C THR A 277 10.41 8.57 3.99
N MET A 278 9.43 7.92 3.34
CA MET A 278 9.37 7.77 1.89
C MET A 278 8.03 8.24 1.35
N TYR A 279 8.08 8.99 0.26
CA TYR A 279 6.91 9.46 -0.48
C TYR A 279 6.91 8.81 -1.86
N VAL A 280 5.81 8.17 -2.24
CA VAL A 280 5.77 7.33 -3.43
C VAL A 280 4.42 7.39 -4.13
N PHE A 281 4.46 7.42 -5.46
CA PHE A 281 3.26 7.23 -6.27
C PHE A 281 3.57 6.35 -7.49
N SER A 282 2.52 5.82 -8.10
CA SER A 282 2.60 5.15 -9.39
C SER A 282 1.43 5.54 -10.28
N THR A 283 1.67 5.60 -11.59
CA THR A 283 0.63 5.89 -12.59
C THR A 283 1.01 5.32 -13.96
N GLN A 284 0.00 5.07 -14.78
CA GLN A 284 0.15 4.65 -16.18
C GLN A 284 0.07 5.82 -17.17
N ASN A 285 -0.26 7.02 -16.71
CA ASN A 285 -0.39 8.20 -17.55
C ASN A 285 0.82 9.13 -17.35
N GLN A 286 1.52 9.46 -18.44
CA GLN A 286 2.75 10.25 -18.36
C GLN A 286 2.51 11.70 -17.90
N LYS A 287 1.43 12.32 -18.34
CA LYS A 287 1.07 13.68 -17.87
C LYS A 287 0.76 13.67 -16.38
N ASP A 288 0.03 12.66 -15.93
CA ASP A 288 -0.26 12.44 -14.51
C ASP A 288 1.01 12.21 -13.69
N TYR A 289 2.00 11.51 -14.24
CA TYR A 289 3.29 11.28 -13.60
C TYR A 289 3.99 12.59 -13.24
N PHE A 290 4.10 13.53 -14.18
CA PHE A 290 4.70 14.84 -13.92
C PHE A 290 3.83 15.73 -13.03
N ASN A 291 2.50 15.61 -13.13
CA ASN A 291 1.58 16.31 -12.22
C ASN A 291 1.82 15.89 -10.76
N LEU A 292 1.85 14.59 -10.50
CA LEU A 292 2.10 14.02 -9.17
C LEU A 292 3.52 14.34 -8.71
N MET A 293 4.53 14.13 -9.57
CA MET A 293 5.93 14.44 -9.25
C MET A 293 6.08 15.91 -8.82
N SER A 294 5.42 16.85 -9.52
CA SER A 294 5.44 18.25 -9.11
C SER A 294 4.87 18.47 -7.71
N VAL A 295 3.72 17.87 -7.40
CA VAL A 295 3.04 18.06 -6.11
C VAL A 295 3.87 17.45 -4.98
N TYR A 296 4.39 16.25 -5.18
CA TYR A 296 5.22 15.57 -4.19
C TYR A 296 6.56 16.27 -3.96
N LEU A 297 7.27 16.68 -5.02
CA LEU A 297 8.56 17.37 -4.88
C LEU A 297 8.41 18.67 -4.10
N ASP A 298 7.39 19.46 -4.41
CA ASP A 298 7.17 20.72 -3.72
C ASP A 298 6.71 20.52 -2.28
N ALA A 299 5.87 19.51 -2.02
CA ALA A 299 5.45 19.12 -0.68
C ALA A 299 6.62 18.72 0.21
N VAL A 300 7.60 17.94 -0.29
CA VAL A 300 8.70 17.47 0.55
C VAL A 300 9.84 18.49 0.67
N LEU A 301 10.14 19.25 -0.39
CA LEU A 301 11.28 20.19 -0.39
C LEU A 301 10.92 21.61 0.05
N HIS A 302 9.69 22.06 -0.26
CA HIS A 302 9.20 23.40 0.07
C HIS A 302 7.81 23.37 0.74
N PRO A 303 7.60 22.55 1.81
CA PRO A 303 6.35 22.55 2.52
C PRO A 303 6.12 23.88 3.21
N LYS A 304 4.85 24.30 3.27
CA LYS A 304 4.45 25.51 3.98
C LYS A 304 4.66 25.39 5.50
N LEU A 305 4.45 24.17 6.03
CA LEU A 305 4.48 23.85 7.46
C LEU A 305 3.69 24.89 8.29
N ASP A 306 2.46 25.19 7.90
CA ASP A 306 1.60 26.14 8.62
C ASP A 306 1.33 25.65 10.05
N GLN A 307 1.33 26.56 11.01
CA GLN A 307 1.10 26.22 12.41
C GLN A 307 -0.27 25.54 12.62
N TYR A 308 -1.32 25.94 11.89
CA TYR A 308 -2.64 25.34 12.04
C TYR A 308 -2.74 23.95 11.40
N ASP A 309 -1.94 23.68 10.37
CA ASP A 309 -1.83 22.33 9.79
C ASP A 309 -1.09 21.41 10.78
N PHE A 310 -0.04 21.91 11.45
CA PHE A 310 0.61 21.19 12.56
C PHE A 310 -0.36 20.89 13.71
N LEU A 311 -1.18 21.86 14.13
CA LEU A 311 -2.19 21.66 15.19
C LEU A 311 -3.29 20.67 14.78
N GLN A 312 -3.60 20.59 13.48
CA GLN A 312 -4.55 19.62 12.95
C GLN A 312 -3.97 18.21 12.92
N GLU A 313 -2.83 18.03 12.23
CA GLU A 313 -2.25 16.74 11.94
C GLU A 313 -1.51 16.16 13.15
N GLY A 314 -0.74 16.98 13.87
CA GLY A 314 0.03 16.56 15.03
C GLY A 314 -0.82 16.46 16.28
N TRP A 315 -0.86 17.55 17.07
CA TRP A 315 -1.64 17.64 18.30
C TRP A 315 -1.99 19.08 18.64
N ARG A 316 -3.07 19.25 19.42
CA ARG A 316 -3.50 20.52 20.01
C ARG A 316 -4.38 20.29 21.24
N LEU A 317 -4.52 21.33 22.05
CA LEU A 317 -5.62 21.45 23.01
C LEU A 317 -6.83 22.03 22.28
N GLU A 318 -8.02 21.46 22.51
CA GLU A 318 -9.27 21.98 21.97
C GLU A 318 -10.41 21.74 22.96
N HIS A 319 -11.37 22.65 22.99
CA HIS A 319 -12.64 22.41 23.68
C HIS A 319 -13.36 21.22 23.01
N GLU A 320 -13.93 20.33 23.82
CA GLU A 320 -14.68 19.16 23.34
C GLU A 320 -15.75 19.60 22.33
N ASN A 321 -16.48 20.66 22.68
CA ASN A 321 -17.28 21.44 21.76
C ASN A 321 -16.58 22.77 21.42
N VAL A 322 -16.07 22.86 20.19
CA VAL A 322 -15.32 24.04 19.70
C VAL A 322 -16.10 25.36 19.76
N ASN A 323 -17.44 25.32 19.78
CA ASN A 323 -18.29 26.51 19.87
C ASN A 323 -18.71 26.84 21.32
N ASP A 324 -18.22 26.11 22.31
CA ASP A 324 -18.55 26.29 23.72
C ASP A 324 -17.29 26.33 24.58
N SER A 325 -16.89 27.54 24.98
CA SER A 325 -15.72 27.79 25.83
C SER A 325 -15.86 27.25 27.27
N SER A 326 -17.06 26.78 27.66
CA SER A 326 -17.28 26.13 28.96
C SER A 326 -17.10 24.61 28.91
N SER A 327 -17.07 24.02 27.71
CA SER A 327 -16.85 22.58 27.55
C SER A 327 -15.43 22.16 27.95
N PRO A 328 -15.21 20.91 28.38
CA PRO A 328 -13.89 20.42 28.79
C PRO A 328 -12.84 20.59 27.68
N ILE A 329 -11.60 20.90 28.07
CA ILE A 329 -10.46 20.95 27.13
C ILE A 329 -9.83 19.57 27.07
N VAL A 330 -9.62 19.07 25.85
CA VAL A 330 -9.07 17.75 25.54
C VAL A 330 -7.93 17.84 24.54
N LEU A 331 -7.12 16.79 24.45
CA LEU A 331 -6.11 16.63 23.39
C LEU A 331 -6.78 16.12 22.11
N LYS A 332 -6.46 16.73 20.97
CA LYS A 332 -6.89 16.30 19.62
C LYS A 332 -5.72 16.36 18.64
N GLY A 333 -5.78 15.57 17.58
CA GLY A 333 -4.80 15.54 16.49
C GLY A 333 -4.99 14.29 15.64
N VAL A 334 -4.64 14.33 14.35
CA VAL A 334 -4.77 13.17 13.47
C VAL A 334 -3.81 12.07 13.92
N VAL A 335 -2.49 12.35 13.91
CA VAL A 335 -1.44 11.43 14.32
C VAL A 335 -1.57 11.06 15.80
N PHE A 336 -1.95 12.01 16.67
CA PHE A 336 -2.21 11.70 18.07
C PHE A 336 -3.28 10.60 18.24
N ASN A 337 -4.41 10.70 17.52
CA ASN A 337 -5.47 9.70 17.60
C ASN A 337 -5.11 8.40 16.88
N GLU A 338 -4.40 8.48 15.76
CA GLU A 338 -3.86 7.32 15.05
C GLU A 338 -2.97 6.49 15.97
N MET A 339 -2.01 7.14 16.64
CA MET A 339 -1.09 6.46 17.55
C MET A 339 -1.80 5.95 18.81
N LYS A 340 -2.84 6.63 19.31
CA LYS A 340 -3.70 6.05 20.36
C LYS A 340 -4.36 4.74 19.90
N GLY A 341 -4.81 4.69 18.64
CA GLY A 341 -5.30 3.47 18.01
C GLY A 341 -4.22 2.40 17.90
N ALA A 342 -3.04 2.75 17.39
CA ALA A 342 -1.91 1.83 17.24
C ALA A 342 -1.46 1.22 18.58
N PHE A 343 -1.41 2.00 19.67
CA PHE A 343 -1.05 1.53 21.01
C PHE A 343 -2.17 0.74 21.71
N SER A 344 -3.40 0.79 21.20
CA SER A 344 -4.50 -0.06 21.70
C SER A 344 -4.42 -1.50 21.15
N ASP A 345 -3.71 -1.70 20.04
CA ASP A 345 -3.39 -3.02 19.51
C ASP A 345 -2.21 -3.61 20.28
N SER A 346 -2.48 -4.68 21.04
CA SER A 346 -1.46 -5.36 21.85
C SER A 346 -0.31 -5.94 21.03
N HIS A 347 -0.54 -6.31 19.76
CA HIS A 347 0.53 -6.82 18.89
C HIS A 347 1.49 -5.69 18.53
N GLN A 348 0.96 -4.56 18.06
CA GLN A 348 1.80 -3.40 17.74
C GLN A 348 2.53 -2.87 18.97
N LEU A 349 1.86 -2.82 20.14
CA LEU A 349 2.51 -2.46 21.40
C LEU A 349 3.69 -3.40 21.71
N PHE A 350 3.49 -4.71 21.56
CA PHE A 350 4.54 -5.70 21.78
C PHE A 350 5.73 -5.49 20.84
N SER A 351 5.47 -5.44 19.53
CA SER A 351 6.44 -5.20 18.48
C SER A 351 7.33 -3.99 18.75
N ARG A 352 6.69 -2.85 19.05
CA ARG A 352 7.37 -1.57 19.34
C ARG A 352 8.25 -1.69 20.59
N ARG A 353 7.72 -2.23 21.68
CA ARG A 353 8.51 -2.40 22.92
C ARG A 353 9.69 -3.35 22.74
N VAL A 354 9.52 -4.42 21.95
CA VAL A 354 10.60 -5.35 21.60
C VAL A 354 11.69 -4.63 20.81
N GLN A 355 11.34 -3.89 19.75
CA GLN A 355 12.31 -3.12 18.95
C GLN A 355 13.09 -2.13 19.85
N ASN A 356 12.36 -1.33 20.63
CA ASN A 356 12.95 -0.27 21.47
C ASN A 356 13.89 -0.85 22.54
N SER A 357 13.53 -1.97 23.16
CA SER A 357 14.36 -2.62 24.18
C SER A 357 15.51 -3.42 23.58
N LEU A 358 15.39 -3.95 22.35
CA LEU A 358 16.45 -4.70 21.67
C LEU A 358 17.57 -3.78 21.17
N MET A 359 17.22 -2.56 20.73
CA MET A 359 18.14 -1.58 20.13
C MET A 359 18.16 -0.22 20.87
N PRO A 360 18.59 -0.18 22.15
CA PRO A 360 18.50 1.00 22.99
C PRO A 360 19.54 2.10 22.71
N ALA A 361 20.58 1.87 21.89
CA ALA A 361 21.66 2.85 21.68
C ALA A 361 21.43 3.79 20.49
N SER A 362 20.54 3.44 19.56
CA SER A 362 20.29 4.17 18.32
C SER A 362 18.89 4.81 18.29
N THR A 363 18.45 5.30 17.12
CA THR A 363 17.12 5.87 16.92
C THR A 363 15.98 4.87 17.17
N TYR A 364 16.25 3.57 17.03
CA TYR A 364 15.27 2.50 17.21
C TYR A 364 14.77 2.35 18.64
N ARG A 365 15.41 3.00 19.62
CA ARG A 365 14.91 3.07 21.00
C ARG A 365 13.64 3.93 21.12
N TYR A 366 13.40 4.79 20.15
CA TYR A 366 12.33 5.78 20.16
C TYR A 366 11.15 5.35 19.28
N GLU A 367 9.97 5.82 19.63
CA GLU A 367 8.77 5.64 18.85
C GLU A 367 8.65 6.68 17.73
N SER A 368 9.12 6.32 16.53
CA SER A 368 9.10 7.19 15.34
C SER A 368 7.70 7.64 14.91
N GLY A 369 6.67 6.81 15.16
CA GLY A 369 5.27 7.16 14.90
C GLY A 369 4.69 8.13 15.92
N GLY A 370 5.29 8.19 17.11
CA GLY A 370 4.90 8.97 18.29
C GLY A 370 4.24 8.13 19.39
N ASP A 371 4.79 8.20 20.61
CA ASP A 371 4.09 7.72 21.81
C ASP A 371 3.02 8.76 22.19
N PRO A 372 1.73 8.41 22.33
CA PRO A 372 0.69 9.36 22.73
C PRO A 372 1.02 10.17 24.01
N GLU A 373 1.81 9.62 24.93
CA GLU A 373 2.26 10.35 26.13
C GLU A 373 3.31 11.44 25.81
N SER A 374 4.03 11.32 24.69
CA SER A 374 5.15 12.19 24.29
C SER A 374 4.82 13.12 23.12
N ILE A 375 3.89 12.75 22.24
CA ILE A 375 3.42 13.60 21.12
C ILE A 375 3.11 15.04 21.58
N PRO A 376 2.40 15.28 22.71
CA PRO A 376 2.08 16.62 23.17
C PRO A 376 3.26 17.49 23.62
N SER A 377 4.49 16.98 23.55
CA SER A 377 5.71 17.76 23.79
C SER A 377 6.35 18.30 22.50
N LEU A 378 5.91 17.86 21.32
CA LEU A 378 6.40 18.38 20.05
C LEU A 378 5.98 19.84 19.87
N THR A 379 6.93 20.70 19.51
CA THR A 379 6.65 22.09 19.16
C THR A 379 6.66 22.29 17.65
N TRP A 380 5.91 23.30 17.16
CA TRP A 380 5.92 23.68 15.75
C TRP A 380 7.32 24.06 15.23
N ASN A 381 8.14 24.71 16.06
CA ASN A 381 9.53 24.99 15.70
C ASN A 381 10.37 23.71 15.62
N GLY A 382 10.19 22.77 16.55
CA GLY A 382 10.84 21.45 16.50
C GLY A 382 10.53 20.68 15.21
N LEU A 383 9.28 20.76 14.73
CA LEU A 383 8.88 20.20 13.43
C LEU A 383 9.67 20.83 12.26
N LYS A 384 9.72 22.15 12.19
CA LYS A 384 10.45 22.88 11.13
C LYS A 384 11.95 22.63 11.19
N GLU A 385 12.53 22.58 12.39
CA GLU A 385 13.95 22.24 12.59
C GLU A 385 14.24 20.81 12.13
N PHE A 386 13.34 19.86 12.41
CA PHE A 386 13.47 18.50 11.94
C PHE A 386 13.40 18.39 10.41
N HIS A 387 12.50 19.14 9.76
CA HIS A 387 12.44 19.24 8.29
C HIS A 387 13.73 19.84 7.72
N ALA A 388 14.12 21.04 8.16
CA ALA A 388 15.32 21.73 7.68
C ALA A 388 16.59 20.87 7.84
N LYS A 389 16.61 20.03 8.87
CA LYS A 389 17.68 19.08 9.13
C LYS A 389 17.64 17.89 8.15
N HIS A 390 16.53 17.18 8.00
CA HIS A 390 16.51 15.88 7.31
C HIS A 390 16.07 15.93 5.83
N TYR A 391 15.34 16.96 5.40
CA TYR A 391 14.71 17.00 4.07
C TYR A 391 15.56 17.72 3.00
N HIS A 392 16.85 17.93 3.28
CA HIS A 392 17.78 18.44 2.27
C HIS A 392 18.09 17.36 1.21
N PRO A 393 18.15 17.69 -0.10
CA PRO A 393 18.38 16.69 -1.16
C PRO A 393 19.62 15.81 -0.98
N SER A 394 20.73 16.33 -0.43
CA SER A 394 21.92 15.51 -0.08
C SER A 394 21.59 14.27 0.78
N ASN A 395 20.50 14.28 1.55
CA ASN A 395 20.03 13.19 2.40
C ASN A 395 18.94 12.33 1.72
N SER A 396 18.64 12.58 0.45
CA SER A 396 17.57 11.90 -0.28
C SER A 396 18.06 10.72 -1.11
N ARG A 397 17.13 9.80 -1.39
CA ARG A 397 17.24 8.71 -2.37
C ARG A 397 16.07 8.81 -3.34
N PHE A 398 16.33 9.13 -4.60
CA PHE A 398 15.31 9.20 -5.65
C PHE A 398 15.19 7.86 -6.37
N PHE A 399 13.98 7.37 -6.56
CA PHE A 399 13.74 6.13 -7.30
C PHE A 399 12.73 6.37 -8.41
N THR A 400 12.99 5.76 -9.56
CA THR A 400 12.03 5.74 -10.67
C THR A 400 12.02 4.40 -11.36
N TYR A 401 10.86 4.00 -11.86
CA TYR A 401 10.68 2.71 -12.52
C TYR A 401 9.71 2.84 -13.69
N GLY A 402 10.00 2.12 -14.77
CA GLY A 402 9.04 1.85 -15.84
C GLY A 402 9.55 2.25 -17.22
N THR A 403 8.63 2.72 -18.06
CA THR A 403 8.81 3.00 -19.49
C THR A 403 8.92 4.48 -19.84
N PHE A 404 8.60 5.38 -18.91
CA PHE A 404 8.69 6.82 -19.18
C PHE A 404 10.14 7.26 -19.34
N PRO A 405 10.44 8.22 -20.24
CA PRO A 405 11.80 8.64 -20.50
C PRO A 405 12.50 9.16 -19.24
N LEU A 406 13.65 8.57 -18.91
CA LEU A 406 14.47 9.00 -17.80
C LEU A 406 14.93 10.47 -17.97
N THR A 407 15.32 10.86 -19.18
CA THR A 407 15.80 12.22 -19.48
C THR A 407 14.82 13.31 -19.04
N ASP A 408 13.55 13.20 -19.43
CA ASP A 408 12.49 14.16 -19.06
C ASP A 408 12.30 14.23 -17.53
N THR A 409 12.46 13.10 -16.85
CA THR A 409 12.36 13.03 -15.38
C THR A 409 13.54 13.73 -14.71
N LEU A 410 14.77 13.50 -15.20
CA LEU A 410 15.99 14.11 -14.67
C LEU A 410 15.99 15.62 -14.90
N GLU A 411 15.54 16.09 -16.06
CA GLU A 411 15.37 17.51 -16.37
C GLU A 411 14.47 18.18 -15.33
N TYR A 412 13.28 17.62 -15.12
CA TYR A 412 12.33 18.17 -14.16
C TYR A 412 12.84 18.13 -12.71
N LEU A 413 13.53 17.05 -12.31
CA LEU A 413 14.13 16.96 -10.97
C LEU A 413 15.23 18.01 -10.79
N ASN A 414 16.08 18.19 -11.80
CA ASN A 414 17.19 19.15 -11.75
C ASN A 414 16.69 20.59 -11.57
N ASP A 415 15.54 20.97 -12.14
CA ASP A 415 14.96 22.31 -11.93
C ASP A 415 14.68 22.61 -10.44
N TYR A 416 14.33 21.59 -9.65
CA TYR A 416 14.20 21.72 -8.20
C TYR A 416 15.57 21.68 -7.50
N LEU A 417 16.44 20.76 -7.93
CA LEU A 417 17.70 20.48 -7.22
C LEU A 417 18.83 21.48 -7.50
N ILE A 418 18.76 22.25 -8.60
CA ILE A 418 19.82 23.18 -9.01
C ILE A 418 20.07 24.30 -8.00
N ASN A 419 19.06 24.64 -7.19
CA ASN A 419 19.15 25.66 -6.15
C ASN A 419 19.81 25.15 -4.86
N TYR A 420 20.16 23.86 -4.80
CA TYR A 420 20.78 23.24 -3.63
C TYR A 420 22.25 22.93 -3.90
N THR A 421 23.07 23.11 -2.87
CA THR A 421 24.46 22.68 -2.85
C THR A 421 24.66 21.53 -1.89
N LYS A 422 25.58 20.62 -2.20
CA LYS A 422 25.93 19.49 -1.34
C LYS A 422 26.27 19.99 0.06
N GLN A 423 25.56 19.46 1.04
CA GLN A 423 25.88 19.73 2.44
C GLN A 423 27.11 18.91 2.80
N GLN A 424 28.19 19.57 3.25
CA GLN A 424 29.42 18.94 3.74
C GLN A 424 29.15 18.07 4.99
N LYS A 425 28.26 18.56 5.85
CA LYS A 425 27.53 17.78 6.84
C LYS A 425 26.16 17.44 6.27
N ALA A 426 26.09 16.65 5.19
CA ALA A 426 24.91 15.81 5.07
C ALA A 426 24.82 15.08 6.41
N ILE A 427 23.63 14.96 6.98
CA ILE A 427 23.43 14.05 8.11
C ILE A 427 23.53 12.63 7.54
N THR A 428 24.69 12.26 7.01
CA THR A 428 25.29 10.98 7.35
C THR A 428 25.59 11.05 8.85
N SER A 429 24.56 11.16 9.70
CA SER A 429 24.62 10.37 10.91
C SER A 429 24.53 8.96 10.37
N THR A 430 25.67 8.42 9.97
CA THR A 430 25.81 7.00 9.64
C THR A 430 25.28 6.35 10.89
N LEU A 431 24.03 5.89 10.83
CA LEU A 431 23.39 5.31 11.98
C LEU A 431 24.37 4.23 12.46
N LEU A 432 24.79 4.37 13.71
CA LEU A 432 25.80 3.49 14.24
C LEU A 432 25.15 2.15 14.56
N GLU A 433 25.86 1.08 14.30
CA GLU A 433 25.39 -0.24 14.68
C GLU A 433 25.24 -0.34 16.20
N GLU A 434 24.22 -1.08 16.61
CA GLU A 434 23.87 -1.30 18.00
C GLU A 434 25.02 -2.06 18.71
N PRO A 435 25.57 -1.53 19.82
CA PRO A 435 26.62 -2.21 20.57
C PRO A 435 26.14 -3.56 21.12
N ARG A 436 26.93 -4.62 20.88
CA ARG A 436 26.60 -5.97 21.34
C ARG A 436 26.57 -6.08 22.87
N TRP A 437 25.48 -6.63 23.39
CA TRP A 437 25.38 -6.93 24.82
C TRP A 437 26.29 -8.09 25.23
N LYS A 438 26.68 -8.08 26.51
CA LYS A 438 27.44 -9.17 27.14
C LYS A 438 26.55 -10.19 27.85
N GLN A 439 25.29 -9.83 28.10
CA GLN A 439 24.33 -10.63 28.85
C GLN A 439 22.93 -10.40 28.27
N GLN A 440 22.10 -11.45 28.33
CA GLN A 440 20.68 -11.36 27.98
C GLN A 440 19.94 -10.38 28.88
N LYS A 441 18.86 -9.79 28.36
CA LYS A 441 17.98 -8.88 29.11
C LYS A 441 16.54 -9.38 29.08
N THR A 442 15.72 -8.88 30.00
CA THR A 442 14.28 -9.15 30.06
C THR A 442 13.49 -7.86 30.08
N GLU A 443 12.48 -7.77 29.22
CA GLU A 443 11.48 -6.71 29.19
C GLU A 443 10.13 -7.25 29.67
N ARG A 444 9.46 -6.50 30.55
CA ARG A 444 8.10 -6.82 31.01
C ARG A 444 7.14 -5.74 30.55
N ILE A 445 6.18 -6.13 29.71
CA ILE A 445 5.25 -5.23 29.06
C ILE A 445 3.86 -5.44 29.67
N ALA A 446 3.17 -4.35 29.98
CA ALA A 446 1.76 -4.38 30.32
C ALA A 446 0.94 -4.02 29.08
N CYS A 447 -0.18 -4.71 28.86
CA CYS A 447 -1.16 -4.38 27.82
C CYS A 447 -2.59 -4.31 28.40
N ALA A 448 -3.51 -3.77 27.61
CA ALA A 448 -4.92 -3.84 27.97
C ALA A 448 -5.43 -5.29 27.91
N PRO A 449 -6.33 -5.71 28.82
CA PRO A 449 -7.01 -6.98 28.70
C PRO A 449 -7.80 -7.05 27.38
N GLN A 450 -7.74 -8.19 26.68
CA GLN A 450 -8.53 -8.38 25.46
C GLN A 450 -10.01 -8.50 25.82
N SER A 451 -10.89 -7.94 25.00
CA SER A 451 -12.35 -8.00 25.24
C SER A 451 -12.92 -9.41 25.07
N PHE A 452 -12.24 -10.28 24.33
CA PHE A 452 -12.66 -11.65 24.06
C PHE A 452 -11.50 -12.62 24.28
N VAL A 453 -11.34 -13.05 25.53
CA VAL A 453 -10.37 -14.10 25.89
C VAL A 453 -11.08 -15.44 25.89
N VAL A 454 -10.59 -16.41 25.11
CA VAL A 454 -11.15 -17.78 25.05
C VAL A 454 -10.85 -18.56 26.33
N ASP A 455 -9.66 -18.37 26.89
CA ASP A 455 -9.18 -19.00 28.12
C ASP A 455 -8.50 -17.94 29.00
N GLN A 456 -9.14 -17.59 30.12
CA GLN A 456 -8.67 -16.53 31.01
C GLN A 456 -7.31 -16.82 31.66
N GLU A 457 -6.88 -18.10 31.69
CA GLU A 457 -5.56 -18.48 32.17
C GLU A 457 -4.47 -18.36 31.10
N LYS A 458 -4.84 -18.10 29.84
CA LYS A 458 -3.96 -18.04 28.66
C LYS A 458 -3.96 -16.67 28.00
N THR A 459 -3.31 -15.72 28.66
CA THR A 459 -3.27 -14.31 28.22
C THR A 459 -1.85 -13.76 28.08
N THR A 460 -0.83 -14.56 28.40
CA THR A 460 0.56 -14.13 28.35
C THR A 460 1.11 -14.28 26.93
N THR A 461 1.86 -13.28 26.48
CA THR A 461 2.70 -13.37 25.28
C THR A 461 4.16 -13.37 25.69
N VAL A 462 4.96 -14.29 25.13
CA VAL A 462 6.41 -14.35 25.36
C VAL A 462 7.13 -14.47 24.03
N SER A 463 8.23 -13.73 23.87
CA SER A 463 9.18 -13.93 22.78
C SER A 463 10.63 -13.85 23.27
N ILE A 464 11.51 -14.50 22.52
CA ILE A 464 12.95 -14.23 22.57
C ILE A 464 13.36 -13.62 21.23
N SER A 465 14.05 -12.50 21.31
CA SER A 465 14.47 -11.68 20.18
C SER A 465 15.99 -11.59 20.14
N TYR A 466 16.60 -11.85 18.99
CA TYR A 466 18.05 -11.83 18.80
C TYR A 466 18.43 -10.67 17.88
N LEU A 467 19.41 -9.86 18.29
CA LEU A 467 20.04 -8.91 17.39
C LEU A 467 21.03 -9.67 16.48
N LEU A 468 20.91 -9.52 15.18
CA LEU A 468 21.68 -10.22 14.16
C LEU A 468 22.65 -9.27 13.44
N GLY A 469 23.05 -9.55 12.19
CA GLY A 469 24.03 -8.80 11.42
C GLY A 469 23.52 -7.45 10.91
N SER A 470 24.43 -6.68 10.30
CA SER A 470 24.12 -5.41 9.63
C SER A 470 23.42 -5.67 8.30
N ILE A 471 22.34 -4.95 7.99
CA ILE A 471 21.63 -5.03 6.70
C ILE A 471 22.50 -4.59 5.51
N ARG A 472 23.62 -3.92 5.79
CA ARG A 472 24.64 -3.55 4.80
C ARG A 472 25.31 -4.78 4.17
N ASP A 473 25.43 -5.88 4.91
CA ASP A 473 25.89 -7.14 4.35
C ASP A 473 24.69 -7.87 3.71
N VAL A 474 24.45 -7.56 2.44
CA VAL A 474 23.33 -8.11 1.65
C VAL A 474 23.43 -9.63 1.54
N TRP A 475 24.64 -10.19 1.50
CA TRP A 475 24.82 -11.65 1.43
C TRP A 475 24.49 -12.33 2.76
N GLU A 476 25.00 -11.80 3.86
CA GLU A 476 24.70 -12.33 5.19
C GLU A 476 23.20 -12.19 5.52
N THR A 477 22.59 -11.06 5.15
CA THR A 477 21.14 -10.82 5.25
C THR A 477 20.34 -11.84 4.43
N PHE A 478 20.78 -12.17 3.22
CA PHE A 478 20.14 -13.21 2.40
C PHE A 478 20.20 -14.59 3.07
N LEU A 479 21.36 -14.98 3.62
CA LEU A 479 21.51 -16.24 4.35
C LEU A 479 20.63 -16.30 5.61
N LEU A 480 20.58 -15.20 6.37
CA LEU A 480 19.73 -15.09 7.55
C LEU A 480 18.24 -15.16 7.20
N GLY A 481 17.83 -14.60 6.05
CA GLY A 481 16.48 -14.76 5.53
C GLY A 481 16.11 -16.23 5.27
N ILE A 482 17.00 -16.99 4.61
CA ILE A 482 16.79 -18.43 4.39
C ILE A 482 16.70 -19.19 5.73
N VAL A 483 17.62 -18.92 6.66
CA VAL A 483 17.62 -19.55 7.98
C VAL A 483 16.33 -19.21 8.74
N GLY A 484 15.90 -17.96 8.73
CA GLY A 484 14.66 -17.51 9.33
C GLY A 484 13.46 -18.28 8.79
N SER A 485 13.31 -18.35 7.46
CA SER A 485 12.23 -19.10 6.82
C SER A 485 12.25 -20.59 7.17
N LEU A 486 13.43 -21.23 7.16
CA LEU A 486 13.58 -22.63 7.55
C LEU A 486 13.11 -22.88 8.98
N LEU A 487 13.36 -21.94 9.88
CA LEU A 487 13.05 -22.04 11.30
C LEU A 487 11.55 -21.95 11.61
N VAL A 488 10.76 -21.14 10.87
CA VAL A 488 9.37 -20.82 11.26
C VAL A 488 8.28 -20.96 10.17
N ASP A 489 8.59 -20.85 8.88
CA ASP A 489 7.57 -20.56 7.84
C ASP A 489 6.61 -21.72 7.50
N SER A 490 6.96 -22.95 7.82
CA SER A 490 6.19 -24.14 7.42
C SER A 490 5.78 -25.01 8.60
N GLU A 491 4.76 -25.85 8.41
CA GLU A 491 4.38 -26.86 9.41
C GLU A 491 5.49 -27.89 9.68
N LYS A 492 6.44 -28.01 8.74
CA LYS A 492 7.63 -28.85 8.89
C LYS A 492 8.77 -28.16 9.65
N SER A 493 8.70 -26.85 9.82
CA SER A 493 9.73 -26.05 10.46
C SER A 493 9.87 -26.43 11.94
N PRO A 494 11.10 -26.38 12.49
CA PRO A 494 11.40 -26.90 13.81
C PRO A 494 10.62 -26.19 14.92
N PHE A 495 10.47 -24.86 14.84
CA PHE A 495 9.67 -24.13 15.82
C PHE A 495 8.18 -24.43 15.71
N TYR A 496 7.65 -24.64 14.51
CA TYR A 496 6.24 -25.00 14.35
C TYR A 496 5.94 -26.32 15.06
N LYS A 497 6.79 -27.33 14.84
CA LYS A 497 6.68 -28.65 15.47
C LYS A 497 6.79 -28.61 17.00
N LYS A 498 7.63 -27.74 17.55
CA LYS A 498 7.95 -27.69 18.98
C LYS A 498 7.10 -26.69 19.78
N LEU A 499 6.59 -25.63 19.15
CA LEU A 499 5.84 -24.57 19.81
C LEU A 499 4.35 -24.59 19.47
N ILE A 500 3.99 -24.80 18.20
CA ILE A 500 2.60 -24.71 17.73
C ILE A 500 1.86 -26.05 17.85
N ILE A 501 2.43 -27.14 17.32
CA ILE A 501 1.78 -28.47 17.37
C ILE A 501 1.40 -28.92 18.79
N PRO A 502 2.25 -28.71 19.82
CA PRO A 502 1.89 -29.09 21.20
C PRO A 502 0.77 -28.25 21.83
N ASN A 503 0.30 -27.20 21.13
CA ASN A 503 -0.81 -26.33 21.54
C ASN A 503 -0.58 -25.66 22.91
N ILE A 504 0.66 -25.20 23.15
CA ILE A 504 1.04 -24.48 24.37
C ILE A 504 0.34 -23.11 24.37
N GLY A 505 0.49 -22.37 23.28
CA GLY A 505 -0.24 -21.14 22.97
C GLY A 505 -1.08 -21.29 21.71
N THR A 506 -1.85 -20.26 21.37
CA THR A 506 -2.75 -20.27 20.20
C THR A 506 -2.00 -20.07 18.88
N ASN A 507 -0.94 -19.28 18.90
CA ASN A 507 -0.14 -18.92 17.74
C ASN A 507 1.25 -18.41 18.15
N TYR A 508 2.10 -18.12 17.18
CA TYR A 508 3.36 -17.43 17.39
C TYR A 508 3.15 -16.03 18.00
N SER A 509 4.16 -15.54 18.71
CA SER A 509 4.20 -14.13 19.15
C SER A 509 4.27 -13.17 17.96
N PRO A 510 3.86 -11.90 18.11
CA PRO A 510 4.04 -10.88 17.08
C PRO A 510 5.48 -10.81 16.55
N ASP A 511 5.62 -10.48 15.26
CA ASP A 511 6.89 -10.38 14.50
C ASP A 511 7.76 -11.64 14.46
N THR A 512 7.22 -12.82 14.76
CA THR A 512 7.98 -14.06 14.66
C THR A 512 8.55 -14.23 13.24
N GLY A 513 9.87 -14.45 13.16
CA GLY A 513 10.62 -14.56 11.92
C GLY A 513 11.81 -13.62 11.87
N PHE A 514 12.39 -13.50 10.67
CA PHE A 514 13.52 -12.62 10.38
C PHE A 514 13.04 -11.21 10.01
N ASP A 515 13.54 -10.21 10.73
CA ASP A 515 13.26 -8.80 10.48
C ASP A 515 14.52 -8.09 9.97
N ARG A 516 14.33 -7.34 8.89
CA ARG A 516 15.33 -6.53 8.19
C ARG A 516 14.86 -5.08 8.00
N SER A 517 13.97 -4.63 8.87
CA SER A 517 13.43 -3.26 8.82
C SER A 517 14.38 -2.21 9.40
N THR A 518 15.44 -2.65 10.10
CA THR A 518 16.43 -1.82 10.80
C THR A 518 17.86 -2.09 10.34
N LEU A 519 18.80 -1.19 10.66
CA LEU A 519 20.22 -1.29 10.31
C LEU A 519 20.85 -2.59 10.81
N ASN A 520 20.65 -2.94 12.08
CA ASN A 520 20.95 -4.27 12.55
C ASN A 520 19.67 -5.10 12.42
N THR A 521 19.74 -6.19 11.67
CA THR A 521 18.64 -7.13 11.49
C THR A 521 18.34 -7.87 12.80
N SER A 522 17.16 -8.45 12.93
CA SER A 522 16.75 -9.20 14.12
C SER A 522 15.98 -10.47 13.76
N PHE A 523 15.83 -11.36 14.73
CA PHE A 523 14.95 -12.51 14.61
C PHE A 523 14.19 -12.72 15.90
N HIS A 524 12.90 -12.97 15.79
CA HIS A 524 11.99 -13.10 16.91
C HIS A 524 11.30 -14.47 16.85
N VAL A 525 11.13 -15.11 18.00
CA VAL A 525 10.34 -16.33 18.10
C VAL A 525 9.72 -16.46 19.48
N GLY A 526 8.48 -16.91 19.54
CA GLY A 526 7.71 -16.95 20.77
C GLY A 526 6.30 -17.47 20.57
N LEU A 527 5.48 -17.37 21.60
CA LEU A 527 4.06 -17.74 21.57
C LEU A 527 3.21 -16.65 22.21
N GLN A 528 1.97 -16.53 21.74
CA GLN A 528 0.91 -15.76 22.36
C GLN A 528 -0.15 -16.68 22.96
N ASP A 529 -0.96 -16.12 23.87
CA ASP A 529 -2.01 -16.82 24.61
C ASP A 529 -1.50 -18.10 25.31
N ILE A 530 -0.39 -17.97 26.04
CA ILE A 530 0.12 -19.02 26.93
C ILE A 530 -0.28 -18.75 28.36
N SER A 531 -0.26 -19.80 29.19
CA SER A 531 -0.35 -19.62 30.63
C SER A 531 0.94 -19.00 31.16
N ASN A 532 0.82 -18.07 32.11
CA ASN A 532 1.98 -17.39 32.70
C ASN A 532 3.00 -18.38 33.32
N GLY A 533 2.54 -19.54 33.81
CA GLY A 533 3.40 -20.61 34.31
C GLY A 533 4.17 -21.39 33.24
N ASP A 534 3.80 -21.29 31.95
CA ASP A 534 4.47 -21.97 30.84
C ASP A 534 5.60 -21.13 30.21
N VAL A 535 5.85 -19.91 30.68
CA VAL A 535 6.90 -19.01 30.13
C VAL A 535 8.27 -19.71 30.07
N ASP A 536 8.73 -20.28 31.18
CA ASP A 536 10.03 -20.96 31.23
C ASP A 536 10.09 -22.21 30.35
N ARG A 537 8.95 -22.90 30.21
CA ARG A 537 8.82 -24.05 29.31
C ARG A 537 9.01 -23.63 27.86
N VAL A 538 8.38 -22.53 27.43
CA VAL A 538 8.54 -22.00 26.06
C VAL A 538 9.98 -21.58 25.79
N LEU A 539 10.61 -20.83 26.72
CA LEU A 539 12.00 -20.40 26.58
C LEU A 539 12.98 -21.59 26.51
N LYS A 540 12.73 -22.64 27.31
CA LYS A 540 13.51 -23.87 27.26
C LYS A 540 13.37 -24.56 25.91
N LEU A 541 12.14 -24.74 25.41
CA LEU A 541 11.89 -25.34 24.10
C LEU A 541 12.58 -24.57 22.97
N ILE A 542 12.62 -23.24 23.04
CA ILE A 542 13.29 -22.44 22.02
C ILE A 542 14.80 -22.70 22.00
N ASN A 543 15.45 -22.69 23.17
CA ASN A 543 16.88 -22.98 23.28
C ASN A 543 17.22 -24.42 22.85
N GLU A 544 16.40 -25.40 23.25
CA GLU A 544 16.55 -26.80 22.82
C GLU A 544 16.42 -26.95 21.30
N THR A 545 15.45 -26.25 20.70
CA THR A 545 15.22 -26.29 19.25
C THR A 545 16.41 -25.72 18.49
N PHE A 546 16.98 -24.58 18.92
CA PHE A 546 18.21 -24.06 18.31
C PHE A 546 19.39 -25.03 18.46
N ALA A 547 19.53 -25.68 19.62
CA ALA A 547 20.60 -26.65 19.85
C ALA A 547 20.46 -27.90 18.97
N GLU A 548 19.23 -28.42 18.81
CA GLU A 548 18.91 -29.50 17.88
C GLU A 548 19.23 -29.11 16.43
N VAL A 549 18.79 -27.93 15.98
CA VAL A 549 19.04 -27.45 14.61
C VAL A 549 20.52 -27.22 14.34
N ALA A 550 21.28 -26.65 15.28
CA ALA A 550 22.73 -26.48 15.12
C ALA A 550 23.45 -27.84 14.99
N ARG A 551 23.01 -28.85 15.75
CA ARG A 551 23.60 -30.19 15.71
C ARG A 551 23.23 -30.98 14.45
N ASP A 552 21.94 -31.00 14.11
CA ASP A 552 21.36 -31.93 13.14
C ASP A 552 21.14 -31.28 11.75
N GLY A 553 21.05 -29.95 11.68
CA GLY A 553 20.82 -29.19 10.46
C GLY A 553 19.35 -29.18 10.02
N PHE A 554 19.15 -28.91 8.72
CA PHE A 554 17.84 -28.87 8.09
C PHE A 554 17.71 -30.00 7.06
N GLU A 555 16.49 -30.49 6.85
CA GLU A 555 16.25 -31.46 5.79
C GLU A 555 16.47 -30.81 4.42
N GLN A 556 17.21 -31.50 3.52
CA GLN A 556 17.50 -30.98 2.18
C GLN A 556 16.22 -30.59 1.42
N SER A 557 15.14 -31.37 1.57
CA SER A 557 13.87 -31.07 0.91
C SER A 557 13.23 -29.74 1.34
N GLN A 558 13.50 -29.27 2.57
CA GLN A 558 13.04 -27.97 3.05
C GLN A 558 13.88 -26.83 2.47
N ILE A 559 15.19 -27.03 2.37
CA ILE A 559 16.10 -26.09 1.72
C ILE A 559 15.68 -25.92 0.26
N ASP A 560 15.50 -27.02 -0.47
CA ASP A 560 15.08 -27.02 -1.87
C ASP A 560 13.73 -26.31 -2.06
N ALA A 561 12.79 -26.50 -1.13
CA ALA A 561 11.48 -25.84 -1.18
C ALA A 561 11.58 -24.32 -1.04
N ILE A 562 12.41 -23.81 -0.14
CA ILE A 562 12.61 -22.37 0.06
C ILE A 562 13.33 -21.75 -1.14
N LEU A 563 14.38 -22.41 -1.65
CA LEU A 563 15.05 -21.94 -2.87
C LEU A 563 14.08 -21.88 -4.05
N HIS A 564 13.23 -22.90 -4.19
CA HIS A 564 12.19 -22.91 -5.22
C HIS A 564 11.17 -21.79 -5.03
N GLN A 565 10.76 -21.50 -3.79
CA GLN A 565 9.86 -20.40 -3.48
C GLN A 565 10.46 -19.04 -3.87
N ILE A 566 11.75 -18.83 -3.61
CA ILE A 566 12.49 -17.63 -4.05
C ILE A 566 12.47 -17.55 -5.58
N GLU A 567 12.80 -18.63 -6.29
CA GLU A 567 12.75 -18.67 -7.76
C GLU A 567 11.35 -18.37 -8.34
N LEU A 568 10.29 -18.91 -7.71
CA LEU A 568 8.92 -18.62 -8.10
C LEU A 568 8.56 -17.15 -7.89
N GLY A 569 8.96 -16.58 -6.74
CA GLY A 569 8.79 -15.17 -6.42
C GLY A 569 9.47 -14.27 -7.45
N MET A 570 10.65 -14.66 -7.93
CA MET A 570 11.38 -13.92 -8.97
C MET A 570 10.63 -13.92 -10.31
N LYS A 571 10.03 -15.04 -10.68
CA LYS A 571 9.30 -15.19 -11.95
C LYS A 571 7.91 -14.54 -11.92
N HIS A 572 7.33 -14.38 -10.74
CA HIS A 572 5.99 -13.82 -10.57
C HIS A 572 5.91 -12.36 -11.08
N GLN A 573 5.05 -12.14 -12.07
CA GLN A 573 4.77 -10.84 -12.65
C GLN A 573 3.61 -10.18 -11.90
N ASP A 574 3.83 -8.95 -11.44
CA ASP A 574 2.93 -8.19 -10.58
C ASP A 574 2.72 -6.80 -11.18
N GLU A 575 1.48 -6.29 -11.14
CA GLU A 575 1.12 -4.96 -11.64
C GLU A 575 1.76 -3.82 -10.82
N ASN A 576 2.14 -4.11 -9.57
CA ASN A 576 2.82 -3.18 -8.66
C ASN A 576 4.32 -3.51 -8.49
N PHE A 577 4.93 -4.16 -9.48
CA PHE A 577 6.32 -4.61 -9.42
C PHE A 577 7.32 -3.49 -9.06
N GLY A 578 7.17 -2.29 -9.63
CA GLY A 578 8.03 -1.14 -9.30
C GLY A 578 7.92 -0.71 -7.85
N LEU A 579 6.70 -0.69 -7.29
CA LEU A 579 6.46 -0.37 -5.88
C LEU A 579 7.10 -1.43 -4.97
N ARG A 580 6.94 -2.70 -5.33
CA ARG A 580 7.56 -3.83 -4.60
C ARG A 580 9.09 -3.78 -4.62
N ILE A 581 9.71 -3.32 -5.71
CA ILE A 581 11.16 -3.14 -5.75
C ILE A 581 11.59 -2.10 -4.71
N ILE A 582 11.03 -0.89 -4.77
CA ILE A 582 11.51 0.19 -3.90
C ILE A 582 11.21 -0.08 -2.42
N THR A 583 10.03 -0.62 -2.09
CA THR A 583 9.70 -0.97 -0.70
C THR A 583 10.60 -2.06 -0.13
N ASN A 584 11.18 -2.93 -0.96
CA ASN A 584 12.16 -3.91 -0.50
C ASN A 584 13.59 -3.36 -0.43
N LEU A 585 13.99 -2.51 -1.38
CA LEU A 585 15.35 -1.99 -1.45
C LEU A 585 15.63 -0.90 -0.42
N ILE A 586 14.62 -0.07 -0.09
CA ILE A 586 14.82 1.15 0.68
C ILE A 586 15.51 0.91 2.03
N TYR A 587 15.16 -0.18 2.73
CA TYR A 587 15.76 -0.56 4.01
C TYR A 587 17.29 -0.67 3.91
N SER A 588 17.80 -1.38 2.91
CA SER A 588 19.25 -1.52 2.74
C SER A 588 19.89 -0.27 2.14
N TRP A 589 19.21 0.38 1.19
CA TRP A 589 19.77 1.49 0.41
C TRP A 589 19.92 2.78 1.23
N ILE A 590 18.98 3.07 2.14
CA ILE A 590 19.09 4.21 3.05
C ILE A 590 20.27 4.06 4.02
N HIS A 591 20.73 2.82 4.23
CA HIS A 591 21.90 2.47 5.03
C HIS A 591 23.19 2.31 4.21
N GLU A 592 23.22 2.84 2.99
CA GLU A 592 24.39 2.86 2.10
C GLU A 592 24.77 1.46 1.55
N ALA A 593 23.88 0.47 1.64
CA ALA A 593 24.04 -0.76 0.87
C ALA A 593 23.77 -0.50 -0.61
N ASP A 594 24.44 -1.25 -1.49
CA ASP A 594 24.25 -1.11 -2.94
C ASP A 594 22.90 -1.70 -3.38
N PRO A 595 21.95 -0.86 -3.86
CA PRO A 595 20.64 -1.35 -4.26
C PRO A 595 20.68 -2.22 -5.52
N VAL A 596 21.70 -2.08 -6.37
CA VAL A 596 21.83 -2.89 -7.59
C VAL A 596 22.32 -4.29 -7.27
N GLU A 597 23.22 -4.45 -6.31
CA GLU A 597 23.62 -5.79 -5.84
C GLU A 597 22.44 -6.55 -5.19
N SER A 598 21.58 -5.85 -4.44
CA SER A 598 20.36 -6.42 -3.86
C SER A 598 19.35 -6.95 -4.90
N LEU A 599 19.40 -6.47 -6.15
CA LEU A 599 18.55 -6.96 -7.24
C LEU A 599 19.07 -8.25 -7.90
N LYS A 600 20.33 -8.66 -7.66
CA LYS A 600 20.95 -9.81 -8.34
C LYS A 600 20.62 -11.13 -7.66
N SER A 601 19.33 -11.47 -7.59
CA SER A 601 18.84 -12.65 -6.87
C SER A 601 19.42 -13.95 -7.42
N THR A 602 19.63 -14.08 -8.74
CA THR A 602 20.26 -15.28 -9.33
C THR A 602 21.70 -15.45 -8.85
N LYS A 603 22.47 -14.35 -8.74
CA LYS A 603 23.84 -14.37 -8.22
C LYS A 603 23.89 -14.91 -6.79
N PHE A 604 22.92 -14.53 -5.94
CA PHE A 604 22.83 -15.04 -4.58
C PHE A 604 22.46 -16.52 -4.51
N LEU A 605 21.50 -16.98 -5.33
CA LEU A 605 21.15 -18.40 -5.42
C LEU A 605 22.33 -19.26 -5.91
N ASP A 606 23.07 -18.79 -6.93
CA ASP A 606 24.26 -19.48 -7.42
C ASP A 606 25.37 -19.53 -6.38
N ARG A 607 25.60 -18.42 -5.66
CA ARG A 607 26.56 -18.37 -4.55
C ARG A 607 26.14 -19.34 -3.44
N PHE A 608 24.87 -19.36 -3.06
CA PHE A 608 24.33 -20.28 -2.06
C PHE A 608 24.59 -21.73 -2.44
N ASN A 609 24.23 -22.12 -3.66
CA ASN A 609 24.43 -23.47 -4.16
C ASN A 609 25.91 -23.90 -4.19
N LYS A 610 26.85 -22.96 -4.41
CA LYS A 610 28.29 -23.23 -4.36
C LYS A 610 28.79 -23.37 -2.92
N GLU A 611 28.40 -22.45 -2.04
CA GLU A 611 28.86 -22.44 -0.65
C GLU A 611 28.32 -23.64 0.15
N ILE A 612 27.05 -24.01 -0.03
CA ILE A 612 26.47 -25.15 0.69
C ILE A 612 27.07 -26.50 0.25
N LYS A 613 27.51 -26.62 -1.02
CA LYS A 613 28.25 -27.80 -1.51
C LYS A 613 29.65 -27.87 -0.91
N LYS A 614 30.30 -26.71 -0.71
CA LYS A 614 31.64 -26.61 -0.14
C LYS A 614 31.62 -26.81 1.38
N ASN A 615 30.63 -26.25 2.05
CA ASN A 615 30.39 -26.39 3.48
C ASN A 615 28.94 -26.83 3.73
N PRO A 616 28.68 -28.15 3.87
CA PRO A 616 27.35 -28.67 4.18
C PRO A 616 26.80 -28.18 5.53
N LYS A 617 27.66 -27.70 6.44
CA LYS A 617 27.28 -27.17 7.76
C LYS A 617 27.04 -25.67 7.78
N LEU A 618 27.08 -24.99 6.63
CA LEU A 618 26.94 -23.53 6.55
C LEU A 618 25.73 -23.00 7.34
N LEU A 619 24.55 -23.60 7.17
CA LEU A 619 23.34 -23.14 7.85
C LEU A 619 23.35 -23.44 9.36
N GLN A 620 24.01 -24.53 9.76
CA GLN A 620 24.18 -24.89 11.17
C GLN A 620 25.12 -23.91 11.88
N GLU A 621 26.22 -23.55 11.23
CA GLU A 621 27.17 -22.53 11.70
C GLU A 621 26.50 -21.17 11.83
N MET A 622 25.61 -20.81 10.90
CA MET A 622 24.79 -19.60 11.02
C MET A 622 23.91 -19.65 12.27
N VAL A 623 23.23 -20.78 12.53
CA VAL A 623 22.38 -20.93 13.72
C VAL A 623 23.19 -20.86 15.01
N GLU A 624 24.36 -21.50 15.04
CA GLU A 624 25.27 -21.48 16.17
C GLU A 624 25.80 -20.07 16.46
N LYS A 625 26.28 -19.36 15.42
CA LYS A 625 26.79 -17.99 15.51
C LYS A 625 25.74 -17.01 16.02
N TYR A 626 24.54 -17.04 15.43
CA TYR A 626 23.54 -15.98 15.59
C TYR A 626 22.52 -16.21 16.70
N PHE A 627 22.33 -17.46 17.15
CA PHE A 627 21.34 -17.77 18.18
C PHE A 627 21.96 -18.40 19.43
N LEU A 628 22.80 -19.44 19.28
CA LEU A 628 23.38 -20.13 20.46
C LEU A 628 24.45 -19.31 21.16
N ASN A 629 25.39 -18.74 20.40
CA ASN A 629 26.53 -17.99 20.94
C ASN A 629 26.24 -16.49 21.09
N ASN A 630 25.03 -16.05 20.76
CA ASN A 630 24.65 -14.64 20.79
C ASN A 630 24.11 -14.22 22.17
N GLN A 631 24.85 -13.34 22.84
CA GLN A 631 24.43 -12.77 24.13
C GLN A 631 23.48 -11.57 23.99
N HIS A 632 23.38 -10.98 22.80
CA HIS A 632 22.45 -9.89 22.50
C HIS A 632 21.06 -10.45 22.18
N LYS A 633 20.45 -11.01 23.22
CA LYS A 633 19.08 -11.54 23.18
C LYS A 633 18.20 -10.93 24.25
N LEU A 634 16.98 -10.62 23.88
CA LEU A 634 15.95 -10.02 24.72
C LEU A 634 14.81 -11.02 24.93
N ILE A 635 14.45 -11.28 26.17
CA ILE A 635 13.23 -11.98 26.53
C ILE A 635 12.15 -10.94 26.80
N ALA A 636 11.10 -10.90 25.99
CA ALA A 636 9.96 -10.01 26.20
C ALA A 636 8.77 -10.82 26.70
N ILE A 637 8.18 -10.39 27.82
CA ILE A 637 6.99 -11.00 28.42
C ILE A 637 5.92 -9.93 28.55
N MET A 638 4.78 -10.13 27.90
CA MET A 638 3.65 -9.22 27.97
C MET A 638 2.47 -9.88 28.67
N ASN A 639 1.90 -9.17 29.64
CA ASN A 639 0.72 -9.60 30.39
C ASN A 639 -0.34 -8.51 30.39
N PRO A 640 -1.63 -8.88 30.42
CA PRO A 640 -2.70 -7.91 30.62
C PRO A 640 -2.62 -7.29 32.02
N ASP A 641 -2.91 -5.99 32.10
CA ASP A 641 -3.10 -5.24 33.34
C ASP A 641 -4.51 -4.64 33.32
N GLU A 642 -5.37 -5.07 34.24
CA GLU A 642 -6.78 -4.63 34.35
C GLU A 642 -6.91 -3.11 34.47
N GLU A 643 -5.91 -2.44 35.02
CA GLU A 643 -5.90 -0.99 35.19
C GLU A 643 -5.19 -0.27 34.03
N TYR A 644 -4.73 -0.98 32.99
CA TYR A 644 -3.92 -0.39 31.91
C TYR A 644 -4.59 0.81 31.25
N SER A 645 -5.84 0.62 30.81
CA SER A 645 -6.63 1.65 30.12
C SER A 645 -6.90 2.86 31.01
N GLU A 646 -7.13 2.63 32.31
CA GLU A 646 -7.37 3.70 33.28
C GLU A 646 -6.07 4.46 33.60
N LYS A 647 -4.94 3.76 33.77
CA LYS A 647 -3.62 4.35 33.93
C LYS A 647 -3.26 5.23 32.74
N LYS A 648 -3.55 4.79 31.51
CA LYS A 648 -3.32 5.57 30.28
C LYS A 648 -4.20 6.82 30.22
N LYS A 649 -5.50 6.70 30.49
CA LYS A 649 -6.43 7.85 30.55
C LYS A 649 -6.00 8.87 31.61
N ARG A 650 -5.65 8.42 32.81
CA ARG A 650 -5.19 9.31 33.88
C ARG A 650 -3.93 10.08 33.49
N LYS A 651 -2.94 9.41 32.90
CA LYS A 651 -1.73 10.08 32.39
C LYS A 651 -2.04 11.10 31.30
N GLU A 652 -2.94 10.78 30.37
CA GLU A 652 -3.39 11.73 29.34
C GLU A 652 -4.04 12.96 29.97
N MET A 653 -4.88 12.78 30.98
CA MET A 653 -5.48 13.89 31.75
C MET A 653 -4.43 14.72 32.47
N GLU A 654 -3.43 14.09 33.11
CA GLU A 654 -2.31 14.78 33.78
C GLU A 654 -1.50 15.63 32.79
N ILE A 655 -1.19 15.07 31.61
CA ILE A 655 -0.50 15.79 30.53
C ILE A 655 -1.35 16.96 30.04
N CYS A 656 -2.64 16.73 29.77
CA CYS A 656 -3.57 17.76 29.33
C CYS A 656 -3.66 18.92 30.34
N GLN A 657 -3.82 18.62 31.63
CA GLN A 657 -3.85 19.62 32.70
C GLN A 657 -2.55 20.40 32.82
N LYS A 658 -1.40 19.72 32.71
CA LYS A 658 -0.08 20.35 32.71
C LYS A 658 0.06 21.33 31.54
N LEU A 659 -0.37 20.94 30.34
CA LEU A 659 -0.31 21.82 29.16
C LEU A 659 -1.26 23.01 29.29
N ILE A 660 -2.50 22.79 29.77
CA ILE A 660 -3.45 23.88 30.04
C ILE A 660 -2.87 24.89 31.03
N SER A 661 -2.12 24.43 32.04
CA SER A 661 -1.50 25.31 33.04
C SER A 661 -0.39 26.22 32.50
N GLN A 662 0.14 25.92 31.30
CA GLN A 662 1.15 26.74 30.64
C GLN A 662 0.55 27.93 29.88
N TYR A 663 -0.78 27.95 29.70
CA TYR A 663 -1.48 29.07 29.07
C TYR A 663 -1.81 30.14 30.11
N GLU A 664 -1.35 31.38 29.87
CA GLU A 664 -1.72 32.54 30.69
C GLU A 664 -3.23 32.81 30.62
N ASN A 665 -3.81 32.66 29.43
CA ASN A 665 -5.23 32.83 29.18
C ASN A 665 -5.83 31.61 28.45
N LYS A 666 -6.68 30.85 29.14
CA LYS A 666 -7.36 29.68 28.55
C LYS A 666 -8.24 30.03 27.35
N ARG A 667 -8.67 31.29 27.23
CA ARG A 667 -9.43 31.78 26.07
C ARG A 667 -8.63 31.66 24.77
N ASP A 668 -7.30 31.67 24.83
CA ASP A 668 -6.45 31.52 23.64
C ASP A 668 -6.63 30.13 23.00
N ILE A 669 -6.91 29.10 23.79
CA ILE A 669 -7.22 27.75 23.29
C ILE A 669 -8.55 27.75 22.53
N TYR A 670 -9.56 28.44 23.07
CA TYR A 670 -10.86 28.60 22.42
C TYR A 670 -10.76 29.36 21.10
N GLU A 671 -10.02 30.47 21.08
CA GLU A 671 -9.83 31.28 19.87
C GLU A 671 -9.03 30.55 18.79
N GLN A 672 -8.00 29.77 19.17
CA GLN A 672 -7.28 28.89 18.25
C GLN A 672 -8.18 27.80 17.66
N GLY A 673 -9.06 27.18 18.47
CA GLY A 673 -10.02 26.19 17.99
C GLY A 673 -11.00 26.76 16.96
N LEU A 674 -11.54 27.96 17.22
CA LEU A 674 -12.42 28.64 16.28
C LEU A 674 -11.70 29.04 14.98
N GLU A 675 -10.47 29.55 15.07
CA GLU A 675 -9.69 29.90 13.89
C GLU A 675 -9.34 28.67 13.05
N LEU A 676 -8.98 27.54 13.69
CA LEU A 676 -8.76 26.28 12.98
C LEU A 676 -10.05 25.82 12.27
N GLN A 677 -11.19 25.81 12.95
CA GLN A 677 -12.48 25.41 12.35
C GLN A 677 -12.85 26.32 11.15
N LYS A 678 -12.61 27.63 11.29
CA LYS A 678 -12.82 28.60 10.22
C LYS A 678 -11.91 28.32 9.03
N ARG A 679 -10.62 28.06 9.25
CA ARG A 679 -9.66 27.68 8.19
C ARG A 679 -10.06 26.36 7.52
N GLN A 680 -10.57 25.40 8.30
CA GLN A 680 -11.03 24.13 7.77
C GLN A 680 -12.24 24.29 6.83
N SER A 681 -13.11 25.24 7.14
CA SER A 681 -14.34 25.51 6.40
C SER A 681 -14.16 26.55 5.28
N ALA A 682 -13.00 27.21 5.22
CA ALA A 682 -12.73 28.27 4.26
C ALA A 682 -12.73 27.70 2.83
N PRO A 683 -13.40 28.38 1.87
CA PRO A 683 -13.26 28.03 0.45
C PRO A 683 -11.80 28.13 0.01
N GLN A 684 -11.36 27.20 -0.83
CA GLN A 684 -9.98 27.14 -1.28
C GLN A 684 -9.90 27.17 -2.79
N ASN A 685 -8.91 27.90 -3.30
CA ASN A 685 -8.56 27.84 -4.70
C ASN A 685 -7.82 26.53 -4.98
N VAL A 686 -8.50 25.57 -5.58
CA VAL A 686 -7.94 24.27 -5.99
C VAL A 686 -7.44 24.27 -7.43
N ASP A 687 -7.63 25.37 -8.17
CA ASP A 687 -7.20 25.49 -9.56
C ASP A 687 -5.68 25.63 -9.70
N VAL A 688 -5.00 25.92 -8.60
CA VAL A 688 -3.52 25.89 -8.51
C VAL A 688 -2.95 24.49 -8.66
N LEU A 689 -3.74 23.45 -8.36
CA LEU A 689 -3.30 22.06 -8.50
C LEU A 689 -3.36 21.62 -9.97
N PRO A 690 -2.42 20.79 -10.43
CA PRO A 690 -2.55 20.17 -11.74
C PRO A 690 -3.77 19.22 -11.77
N THR A 691 -4.30 18.95 -12.96
CA THR A 691 -5.37 17.98 -13.17
C THR A 691 -5.25 17.32 -14.52
N LEU A 692 -5.69 16.08 -14.60
CA LEU A 692 -5.99 15.45 -15.87
C LEU A 692 -7.30 16.02 -16.44
N ALA A 693 -7.39 16.01 -17.77
CA ALA A 693 -8.61 16.24 -18.51
C ALA A 693 -9.25 14.90 -18.89
N ILE A 694 -10.55 14.91 -19.20
CA ILE A 694 -11.26 13.71 -19.70
C ILE A 694 -10.59 13.16 -20.98
N THR A 695 -9.95 14.02 -21.76
CA THR A 695 -9.19 13.65 -22.96
C THR A 695 -7.91 12.87 -22.67
N ASP A 696 -7.39 12.93 -21.44
CA ASP A 696 -6.19 12.20 -21.02
C ASP A 696 -6.50 10.73 -20.64
N ILE A 697 -7.78 10.34 -20.63
CA ILE A 697 -8.22 8.96 -20.41
C ILE A 697 -8.21 8.21 -21.74
N ASP A 698 -7.45 7.11 -21.82
CA ASP A 698 -7.43 6.27 -23.01
C ASP A 698 -8.83 5.70 -23.28
N LYS A 699 -9.35 5.97 -24.48
CA LYS A 699 -10.66 5.47 -24.94
C LYS A 699 -10.59 4.02 -25.39
N ASN A 700 -9.40 3.52 -25.71
CA ASN A 700 -9.18 2.17 -26.17
C ASN A 700 -9.01 1.23 -24.98
N ILE A 701 -9.96 0.33 -24.79
CA ILE A 701 -9.85 -0.72 -23.78
C ILE A 701 -8.97 -1.84 -24.34
N ILE A 702 -7.95 -2.25 -23.58
CA ILE A 702 -7.14 -3.43 -23.91
C ILE A 702 -8.06 -4.64 -24.04
N GLN A 703 -8.12 -5.23 -25.24
CA GLN A 703 -8.87 -6.46 -25.49
C GLN A 703 -7.92 -7.65 -25.43
N THR A 704 -8.13 -8.55 -24.47
CA THR A 704 -7.40 -9.81 -24.42
C THR A 704 -8.03 -10.80 -25.41
N PRO A 705 -7.30 -11.27 -26.44
CA PRO A 705 -7.84 -12.23 -27.39
C PRO A 705 -8.10 -13.57 -26.67
N ILE A 706 -9.34 -14.05 -26.73
CA ILE A 706 -9.74 -15.34 -26.13
C ILE A 706 -9.83 -16.36 -27.26
N ILE A 707 -8.89 -17.32 -27.30
CA ILE A 707 -8.97 -18.46 -28.20
C ILE A 707 -9.86 -19.52 -27.55
N LYS A 708 -11.02 -19.80 -28.15
CA LYS A 708 -11.89 -20.90 -27.72
C LYS A 708 -11.51 -22.16 -28.48
N THR A 709 -10.81 -23.07 -27.82
CA THR A 709 -10.52 -24.40 -28.35
C THR A 709 -11.61 -25.37 -27.91
N GLN A 710 -12.30 -26.00 -28.86
CA GLN A 710 -13.26 -27.06 -28.57
C GLN A 710 -12.49 -28.37 -28.35
N ILE A 711 -12.56 -28.92 -27.14
CA ILE A 711 -11.95 -30.21 -26.80
C ILE A 711 -13.06 -31.27 -26.80
N GLY A 712 -13.06 -32.13 -27.81
CA GLY A 712 -13.95 -33.29 -27.94
C GLY A 712 -15.13 -33.08 -28.89
N ASN A 713 -15.37 -34.08 -29.76
CA ASN A 713 -16.57 -34.19 -30.58
C ASN A 713 -17.75 -34.58 -29.69
N LYS A 714 -18.82 -33.77 -29.71
CA LYS A 714 -20.16 -34.24 -29.35
C LYS A 714 -20.96 -34.44 -30.62
#